data_AF-A0A9E3XFR4-F1
#
_entry.id   AF-A0A9E3XFR4-F1
#
_cell.length_a   1.000
_cell.length_b   1.000
_cell.length_c   1.000
_cell.angle_alpha   90.00
_cell.angle_beta   90.00
_cell.angle_gamma   90.00
#
_symmetry.space_group_name_H-M   'P 1'
#
loop_
_entity.id
_entity.type
_entity.pdbx_description
1 polymer ?
#
loop_
_entity_poly.entity_id
_entity_poly.type
_entity_poly.pdbx_seq_one_letter_code
_entity_poly.pdbx_strand_id
1 'polypeptide(L)'
;MFPTKRLEGKNILVGITGGIAAYKSCELIRYLVTQGAHVRAMMTANGEKFISRLTIESLCNYPVYTEMFPEGRYAATHHIELADWAEAVIIIPATANIIGKMANGIGDDFLSTNLLALHCPTVFAPAMNSNMWLNPAVQRNIATLKNWGYGICDPEEGFLAEGYSGVGRLARLEYQVQHLYRAIHPHPESLKGKTVLITAGGTREHIDPVRMLTNRATGKMGFALAWEAFARGAAVILVHGPGSLIPPVEVESHGVVSAAEMFDTVQRHFPRADLFISAAAVADYTPARYSTSKIKKEEQGLTLKLERTRDVLKTMSQQKKAHQRVIGFAVETDNPLENARKKLIDKNLDMIALNNPSEAGAGFGVDTNKVTVMTRDDARELTPGYKLDVAGEIFDRLLGTGEGGAMTDSLRERLEGFLRWYHDLYGGNWYVENRETLEALLRGEAAAGGDSALEQFHRQIQDCTRCPLGKTRTRFVFGSGNENAEIMLIGEAPGRDEDLQGQPFVGRSGQLLTKMLARIGLKRQEVYIANILKCRPPNNRNPEPAEVDTCLPYLQRQIEMIQPKILIALGKVAAQTLLGSEAGMAGLRNRLWQYRNIPLIVTFHPAYLLRNESALEEGVRDLQFALAQYQKNQPR
;
A
#
# COMPACT_ATOMS: atom_id res chain seq x y z
N MET A 1 -7.94 15.22 -8.91
CA MET A 1 -7.26 14.09 -8.25
C MET A 1 -8.10 12.83 -8.39
N PHE A 2 -7.49 11.65 -8.52
CA PHE A 2 -8.23 10.38 -8.49
C PHE A 2 -8.28 9.87 -7.05
N PRO A 3 -9.47 9.57 -6.50
CA PRO A 3 -9.56 8.89 -5.21
C PRO A 3 -8.98 7.47 -5.32
N THR A 4 -8.46 6.97 -4.21
CA THR A 4 -7.89 5.62 -4.10
C THR A 4 -7.97 5.14 -2.66
N LYS A 5 -8.17 3.83 -2.48
CA LYS A 5 -8.08 3.20 -1.16
C LYS A 5 -6.65 2.89 -0.73
N ARG A 6 -5.65 3.04 -1.60
CA ARG A 6 -4.26 2.67 -1.28
C ARG A 6 -3.63 3.50 -0.15
N LEU A 7 -4.15 4.69 0.11
CA LEU A 7 -3.70 5.57 1.20
C LEU A 7 -4.43 5.29 2.52
N GLU A 8 -5.53 4.54 2.48
CA GLU A 8 -6.37 4.27 3.65
C GLU A 8 -5.58 3.43 4.68
N GLY A 9 -5.59 3.88 5.94
CA GLY A 9 -4.89 3.21 7.04
C GLY A 9 -3.36 3.33 7.02
N LYS A 10 -2.77 4.00 6.03
CA LYS A 10 -1.32 4.16 5.92
C LYS A 10 -0.76 5.19 6.89
N ASN A 11 0.34 4.86 7.55
CA ASN A 11 1.09 5.80 8.39
C ASN A 11 2.02 6.67 7.53
N ILE A 12 1.64 7.93 7.30
CA ILE A 12 2.38 8.85 6.44
C ILE A 12 2.95 10.00 7.27
N LEU A 13 4.27 10.18 7.19
CA LEU A 13 4.97 11.26 7.86
C LEU A 13 5.22 12.42 6.88
N VAL A 14 4.82 13.63 7.28
CA VAL A 14 5.01 14.86 6.49
C VAL A 14 6.08 15.73 7.15
N GLY A 15 7.22 15.91 6.48
CA GLY A 15 8.28 16.81 6.94
C GLY A 15 8.18 18.18 6.29
N ILE A 16 8.08 19.26 7.07
CA ILE A 16 7.89 20.62 6.56
C ILE A 16 9.16 21.46 6.82
N THR A 17 9.72 22.03 5.74
CA THR A 17 10.92 22.86 5.83
C THR A 17 10.67 24.33 5.48
N GLY A 18 11.62 25.20 5.80
CA GLY A 18 11.47 26.66 5.72
C GLY A 18 11.53 27.25 4.32
N GLY A 19 10.38 27.34 3.65
CA GLY A 19 10.23 28.10 2.41
C GLY A 19 8.80 28.61 2.24
N ILE A 20 8.61 29.60 1.35
CA ILE A 20 7.29 30.23 1.13
C ILE A 20 6.19 29.22 0.77
N ALA A 21 6.54 28.08 0.17
CA ALA A 21 5.59 27.03 -0.18
C ALA A 21 5.15 26.15 1.01
N ALA A 22 5.65 26.38 2.24
CA ALA A 22 5.29 25.61 3.42
C ALA A 22 3.78 25.58 3.70
N TYR A 23 3.03 26.65 3.39
CA TYR A 23 1.57 26.66 3.57
C TYR A 23 0.84 25.64 2.68
N LYS A 24 1.44 25.22 1.56
CA LYS A 24 0.84 24.21 0.66
C LYS A 24 0.88 22.80 1.24
N SER A 25 1.68 22.55 2.29
CA SER A 25 1.64 21.28 3.02
C SER A 25 0.26 21.04 3.65
N CYS A 26 -0.50 22.11 3.97
CA CYS A 26 -1.87 22.00 4.46
C CYS A 26 -2.79 21.25 3.51
N GLU A 27 -2.70 21.54 2.20
CA GLU A 27 -3.55 20.92 1.19
C GLU A 27 -3.22 19.43 1.07
N LEU A 28 -1.93 19.07 1.13
CA LEU A 28 -1.48 17.69 1.15
C LEU A 28 -1.97 16.94 2.38
N ILE A 29 -1.74 17.48 3.58
CA ILE A 29 -2.15 16.83 4.84
C ILE A 29 -3.66 16.62 4.84
N ARG A 30 -4.43 17.66 4.49
CA ARG A 30 -5.90 17.55 4.43
C ARG A 30 -6.35 16.48 3.44
N TYR A 31 -5.72 16.41 2.27
CA TYR A 31 -6.02 15.37 1.29
C TYR A 31 -5.73 13.97 1.84
N LEU A 32 -4.55 13.73 2.40
CA LEU A 32 -4.14 12.44 2.97
C LEU A 32 -5.08 11.99 4.09
N VAL A 33 -5.42 12.88 5.02
CA VAL A 33 -6.39 12.60 6.09
C VAL A 33 -7.77 12.26 5.50
N THR A 34 -8.21 12.99 4.47
CA THR A 34 -9.50 12.71 3.79
C THR A 34 -9.49 11.37 3.06
N GLN A 35 -8.33 10.87 2.62
CA GLN A 35 -8.18 9.52 2.06
C GLN A 35 -8.04 8.43 3.14
N GLY A 36 -8.17 8.77 4.43
CA GLY A 36 -8.11 7.81 5.53
C GLY A 36 -6.69 7.45 5.98
N ALA A 37 -5.66 8.19 5.54
CA ALA A 37 -4.30 7.98 6.04
C ALA A 37 -4.13 8.49 7.47
N HIS A 38 -3.28 7.83 8.26
CA HIS A 38 -2.80 8.35 9.53
C HIS A 38 -1.62 9.28 9.25
N VAL A 39 -1.85 10.58 9.40
CA VAL A 39 -0.83 11.58 9.09
C VAL A 39 -0.20 12.11 10.36
N ARG A 40 1.12 12.05 10.48
CA ARG A 40 1.89 12.82 11.48
C ARG A 40 2.81 13.78 10.74
N ALA A 41 3.23 14.84 11.42
CA ALA A 41 4.10 15.83 10.82
C ALA A 41 5.25 16.24 11.73
N MET A 42 6.35 16.61 11.09
CA MET A 42 7.52 17.20 11.72
C MET A 42 7.91 18.48 10.99
N MET A 43 8.47 19.45 11.70
CA MET A 43 8.84 20.74 11.12
C MET A 43 10.24 21.14 11.52
N THR A 44 10.97 21.76 10.60
CA THR A 44 12.18 22.52 10.97
C THR A 44 11.79 23.84 11.65
N ALA A 45 12.68 24.39 12.49
CA ALA A 45 12.50 25.72 13.08
C ALA A 45 12.25 26.82 12.03
N ASN A 46 12.85 26.71 10.84
CA ASN A 46 12.58 27.63 9.73
C ASN A 46 11.20 27.41 9.09
N GLY A 47 10.68 26.18 9.09
CA GLY A 47 9.32 25.87 8.64
C GLY A 47 8.26 26.57 9.50
N GLU A 48 8.49 26.62 10.82
CA GLU A 48 7.60 27.29 11.77
C GLU A 48 7.51 28.81 11.57
N LYS A 49 8.46 29.41 10.85
CA LYS A 49 8.40 30.83 10.47
C LYS A 49 7.42 31.13 9.34
N PHE A 50 7.05 30.12 8.54
CA PHE A 50 6.13 30.28 7.40
C PHE A 50 4.72 29.77 7.70
N ILE A 51 4.62 28.74 8.55
CA ILE A 51 3.33 28.17 8.94
C ILE A 51 3.37 27.77 10.41
N SER A 52 2.30 28.06 11.14
CA SER A 52 2.24 27.75 12.56
C SER A 52 2.11 26.24 12.79
N ARG A 53 2.79 25.75 13.83
CA ARG A 53 2.64 24.39 14.35
C ARG A 53 1.17 24.03 14.61
N LEU A 54 0.42 24.95 15.23
CA LEU A 54 -1.00 24.77 15.58
C LEU A 54 -1.88 24.45 14.36
N THR A 55 -1.61 25.09 13.21
CA THR A 55 -2.34 24.80 11.97
C THR A 55 -2.14 23.35 11.55
N ILE A 56 -0.90 22.86 11.61
CA ILE A 56 -0.56 21.50 11.20
C ILE A 56 -1.14 20.47 12.18
N GLU A 57 -1.02 20.72 13.50
CA GLU A 57 -1.63 19.87 14.54
C GLU A 57 -3.15 19.77 14.36
N SER A 58 -3.81 20.89 14.05
CA SER A 58 -5.26 20.91 13.80
C SER A 58 -5.68 20.10 12.58
N LEU A 59 -4.85 20.05 11.53
CA LEU A 59 -5.15 19.32 10.30
C LEU A 59 -4.90 17.83 10.41
N CYS A 60 -3.81 17.42 11.09
CA CYS A 60 -3.46 16.00 11.22
C CYS A 60 -4.06 15.34 12.47
N ASN A 61 -4.51 16.13 13.45
CA ASN A 61 -5.01 15.66 14.75
C ASN A 61 -3.97 14.87 15.57
N TYR A 62 -2.69 15.20 15.39
CA TYR A 62 -1.55 14.68 16.14
C TYR A 62 -0.60 15.82 16.53
N PRO A 63 0.17 15.67 17.63
CA PRO A 63 1.26 16.60 17.93
C PRO A 63 2.27 16.66 16.80
N VAL A 64 2.81 17.85 16.55
CA VAL A 64 3.84 18.08 15.55
C VAL A 64 5.22 18.11 16.20
N TYR A 65 6.16 17.37 15.62
CA TYR A 65 7.51 17.21 16.16
C TYR A 65 8.44 18.31 15.60
N THR A 66 9.03 19.11 16.50
CA THR A 66 9.87 20.27 16.13
C THR A 66 11.25 20.26 16.80
N GLU A 67 11.37 19.60 17.94
CA GLU A 67 12.57 19.64 18.80
C GLU A 67 13.17 18.26 19.03
N MET A 68 14.51 18.20 19.04
CA MET A 68 15.25 16.96 19.29
C MET A 68 15.11 16.46 20.73
N PHE A 69 15.02 17.38 21.69
CA PHE A 69 15.00 17.09 23.13
C PHE A 69 13.84 17.79 23.83
N PRO A 70 12.58 17.35 23.62
CA PRO A 70 11.42 17.96 24.27
C PRO A 70 11.42 17.71 25.79
N GLU A 71 11.03 18.72 26.56
CA GLU A 71 10.90 18.61 28.02
C GLU A 71 9.82 17.59 28.43
N GLY A 72 10.09 16.76 29.45
CA GLY A 72 9.08 15.94 30.14
C GLY A 72 8.67 14.61 29.48
N ARG A 73 9.42 14.10 28.50
CA ARG A 73 9.24 12.75 27.91
C ARG A 73 10.58 12.00 27.85
N TYR A 74 10.56 10.67 27.66
CA TYR A 74 11.76 9.89 27.28
C TYR A 74 12.23 10.34 25.88
N ALA A 75 12.92 11.48 25.83
CA ALA A 75 13.24 12.22 24.61
C ALA A 75 14.26 11.52 23.69
N ALA A 76 15.00 10.52 24.21
CA ALA A 76 16.15 9.95 23.51
C ALA A 76 15.79 9.13 22.26
N THR A 77 14.55 8.64 22.10
CA THR A 77 14.17 7.72 21.02
C THR A 77 13.04 8.21 20.10
N HIS A 78 12.51 9.42 20.28
CA HIS A 78 11.35 9.88 19.49
C HIS A 78 11.62 9.93 17.98
N HIS A 79 12.82 10.33 17.57
CA HIS A 79 13.21 10.37 16.16
C HIS A 79 13.34 8.95 15.55
N ILE A 80 13.57 7.92 16.37
CA ILE A 80 13.55 6.51 15.95
C ILE A 80 12.11 5.98 15.95
N GLU A 81 11.35 6.19 17.02
CA GLU A 81 9.94 5.75 17.12
C GLU A 81 9.09 6.30 15.95
N LEU A 82 9.27 7.57 15.61
CA LEU A 82 8.56 8.19 14.51
C LEU A 82 9.00 7.64 13.16
N ALA A 83 10.28 7.26 13.02
CA ALA A 83 10.80 6.60 11.83
C ALA A 83 10.23 5.18 11.68
N ASP A 84 10.19 4.40 12.76
CA ASP A 84 9.60 3.06 12.79
C ASP A 84 8.08 3.06 12.55
N TRP A 85 7.40 4.13 12.96
CA TRP A 85 5.96 4.31 12.75
C TRP A 85 5.62 4.58 11.27
N ALA A 86 6.49 5.29 10.54
CA ALA A 86 6.20 5.75 9.20
C ALA A 86 6.31 4.63 8.15
N GLU A 87 5.24 4.41 7.37
CA GLU A 87 5.26 3.54 6.18
C GLU A 87 5.67 4.30 4.91
N ALA A 88 5.57 5.62 4.93
CA ALA A 88 6.09 6.50 3.88
C ALA A 88 6.32 7.92 4.41
N VAL A 89 7.25 8.63 3.79
CA VAL A 89 7.56 10.03 4.15
C VAL A 89 7.49 10.93 2.93
N ILE A 90 6.98 12.15 3.12
CA ILE A 90 7.07 13.22 2.12
C ILE A 90 7.57 14.52 2.75
N ILE A 91 8.61 15.10 2.16
CA ILE A 91 9.22 16.36 2.59
C ILE A 91 8.72 17.50 1.69
N ILE A 92 8.00 18.46 2.28
CA ILE A 92 7.26 19.49 1.56
C ILE A 92 7.22 20.85 2.30
N PRO A 93 7.67 21.93 1.66
CA PRO A 93 8.63 21.91 0.57
C PRO A 93 9.95 21.27 1.04
N ALA A 94 10.63 20.56 0.16
CA ALA A 94 12.03 20.19 0.34
C ALA A 94 12.93 21.34 -0.11
N THR A 95 13.40 22.14 0.85
CA THR A 95 14.35 23.23 0.56
C THR A 95 15.72 22.68 0.13
N ALA A 96 16.53 23.52 -0.54
CA ALA A 96 17.91 23.16 -0.88
C ALA A 96 18.73 22.71 0.35
N ASN A 97 18.43 23.27 1.52
CA ASN A 97 19.07 22.93 2.79
C ASN A 97 18.82 21.46 3.19
N ILE A 98 17.57 21.02 3.24
CA ILE A 98 17.27 19.63 3.64
C ILE A 98 17.75 18.61 2.61
N ILE A 99 17.67 18.95 1.32
CA ILE A 99 18.22 18.13 0.22
C ILE A 99 19.73 18.00 0.38
N GLY A 100 20.42 19.10 0.69
CA GLY A 100 21.86 19.10 0.95
C GLY A 100 22.24 18.29 2.18
N LYS A 101 21.52 18.45 3.30
CA LYS A 101 21.73 17.66 4.51
C LYS A 101 21.59 16.16 4.23
N MET A 102 20.50 15.75 3.58
CA MET A 102 20.24 14.34 3.30
C MET A 102 21.25 13.73 2.34
N ALA A 103 21.60 14.43 1.25
CA ALA A 103 22.60 13.92 0.30
C ALA A 103 24.01 13.75 0.92
N ASN A 104 24.28 14.33 2.09
CA ASN A 104 25.57 14.30 2.76
C ASN A 104 25.51 13.69 4.18
N GLY A 105 24.39 13.08 4.58
CA GLY A 105 24.26 12.37 5.86
C GLY A 105 24.25 13.27 7.10
N ILE A 106 23.75 14.51 7.00
CA ILE A 106 23.71 15.47 8.12
C ILE A 106 22.37 15.37 8.86
N GLY A 107 22.42 15.08 10.16
CA GLY A 107 21.28 15.07 11.08
C GLY A 107 21.56 15.95 12.30
N ASP A 108 21.25 17.25 12.18
CA ASP A 108 21.56 18.31 13.15
C ASP A 108 20.29 18.98 13.71
N ASP A 109 19.12 18.65 13.18
CA ASP A 109 17.81 19.00 13.72
C ASP A 109 16.89 17.77 13.77
N PHE A 110 15.73 17.85 14.42
CA PHE A 110 14.84 16.69 14.60
C PHE A 110 14.46 16.04 13.25
N LEU A 111 14.08 16.86 12.27
CA LEU A 111 13.61 16.38 10.97
C LEU A 111 14.74 15.68 10.19
N SER A 112 15.91 16.31 10.08
CA SER A 112 17.07 15.73 9.39
C SER A 112 17.60 14.48 10.10
N THR A 113 17.59 14.46 11.43
CA THR A 113 18.00 13.27 12.21
C THR A 113 17.02 12.11 12.05
N ASN A 114 15.71 12.38 12.09
CA ASN A 114 14.68 11.39 11.81
C ASN A 114 14.81 10.81 10.40
N LEU A 115 15.06 11.65 9.39
CA LEU A 115 15.23 11.20 8.02
C LEU A 115 16.39 10.20 7.83
N LEU A 116 17.47 10.31 8.62
CA LEU A 116 18.58 9.35 8.61
C LEU A 116 18.21 7.99 9.20
N ALA A 117 17.19 7.94 10.06
CA ALA A 117 16.71 6.71 10.69
C ALA A 117 15.59 6.01 9.92
N LEU A 118 15.09 6.60 8.82
CA LEU A 118 13.98 6.03 8.06
C LEU A 118 14.36 4.76 7.31
N HIS A 119 13.45 3.79 7.33
CA HIS A 119 13.54 2.54 6.57
C HIS A 119 12.47 2.44 5.47
N CYS A 120 11.63 3.46 5.33
CA CYS A 120 10.49 3.47 4.41
C CYS A 120 10.70 4.40 3.21
N PRO A 121 9.92 4.21 2.12
CA PRO A 121 9.99 5.06 0.94
C PRO A 121 9.79 6.54 1.28
N THR A 122 10.70 7.38 0.78
CA THR A 122 10.71 8.82 1.08
C THR A 122 10.71 9.64 -0.21
N VAL A 123 9.82 10.64 -0.26
CA VAL A 123 9.63 11.56 -1.38
C VAL A 123 10.04 12.97 -0.97
N PHE A 124 10.88 13.62 -1.77
CA PHE A 124 11.18 15.05 -1.63
C PHE A 124 10.38 15.82 -2.68
N ALA A 125 9.65 16.85 -2.27
CA ALA A 125 8.95 17.78 -3.16
C ALA A 125 9.64 19.16 -3.12
N PRO A 126 10.65 19.41 -3.98
CA PRO A 126 11.46 20.61 -3.86
C PRO A 126 10.69 21.89 -4.18
N ALA A 127 11.06 22.97 -3.49
CA ALA A 127 10.61 24.32 -3.86
C ALA A 127 11.67 25.34 -3.47
N MET A 128 12.10 26.15 -4.43
CA MET A 128 13.14 27.17 -4.26
C MET A 128 13.20 28.10 -5.48
N ASN A 129 13.94 29.19 -5.38
CA ASN A 129 14.26 30.08 -6.49
C ASN A 129 14.90 29.32 -7.68
N SER A 130 14.69 29.76 -8.92
CA SER A 130 15.26 29.12 -10.12
C SER A 130 16.79 28.99 -10.09
N ASN A 131 17.51 30.02 -9.61
CA ASN A 131 18.96 29.96 -9.53
C ASN A 131 19.45 28.97 -8.46
N MET A 132 18.69 28.80 -7.38
CA MET A 132 18.98 27.78 -6.37
C MET A 132 18.73 26.38 -6.93
N TRP A 133 17.62 26.19 -7.65
CA TRP A 133 17.31 24.91 -8.29
C TRP A 133 18.39 24.51 -9.29
N LEU A 134 18.78 25.42 -10.18
CA LEU A 134 19.79 25.19 -11.21
C LEU A 134 21.24 25.16 -10.67
N ASN A 135 21.44 25.44 -9.38
CA ASN A 135 22.77 25.44 -8.79
C ASN A 135 23.41 24.03 -8.91
N PRO A 136 24.67 23.91 -9.38
CA PRO A 136 25.32 22.62 -9.56
C PRO A 136 25.37 21.76 -8.29
N ALA A 137 25.51 22.36 -7.11
CA ALA A 137 25.52 21.61 -5.85
C ALA A 137 24.15 21.00 -5.55
N VAL A 138 23.06 21.73 -5.81
CA VAL A 138 21.69 21.24 -5.61
C VAL A 138 21.37 20.13 -6.61
N GLN A 139 21.71 20.31 -7.88
CA GLN A 139 21.51 19.28 -8.91
C GLN A 139 22.31 18.01 -8.61
N ARG A 140 23.56 18.14 -8.16
CA ARG A 140 24.37 16.99 -7.69
C ARG A 140 23.68 16.27 -6.53
N ASN A 141 23.21 17.01 -5.52
CA ASN A 141 22.55 16.42 -4.36
C ASN A 141 21.24 15.69 -4.76
N ILE A 142 20.44 16.27 -5.65
CA ILE A 142 19.23 15.64 -6.20
C ILE A 142 19.59 14.34 -6.93
N ALA A 143 20.62 14.35 -7.78
CA ALA A 143 21.07 13.16 -8.48
C ALA A 143 21.53 12.06 -7.50
N THR A 144 22.26 12.43 -6.45
CA THR A 144 22.64 11.50 -5.36
C THR A 144 21.41 10.86 -4.71
N LEU A 145 20.41 11.67 -4.34
CA LEU A 145 19.18 11.15 -3.72
C LEU A 145 18.40 10.24 -4.68
N LYS A 146 18.26 10.61 -5.97
CA LYS A 146 17.64 9.74 -6.99
C LYS A 146 18.37 8.39 -7.10
N ASN A 147 19.71 8.41 -7.08
CA ASN A 147 20.53 7.19 -7.14
C ASN A 147 20.38 6.29 -5.91
N TRP A 148 20.10 6.85 -4.73
CA TRP A 148 19.78 6.09 -3.51
C TRP A 148 18.33 5.59 -3.47
N GLY A 149 17.52 5.86 -4.49
CA GLY A 149 16.15 5.39 -4.61
C GLY A 149 15.10 6.31 -3.97
N TYR A 150 15.48 7.52 -3.54
CA TYR A 150 14.52 8.52 -3.07
C TYR A 150 13.66 9.03 -4.22
N GLY A 151 12.36 9.19 -3.97
CA GLY A 151 11.45 9.83 -4.91
C GLY A 151 11.69 11.34 -4.92
N ILE A 152 11.83 11.94 -6.10
CA ILE A 152 11.90 13.40 -6.24
C ILE A 152 10.71 13.85 -7.09
N CYS A 153 9.83 14.65 -6.50
CA CYS A 153 8.73 15.32 -7.19
C CYS A 153 9.25 16.66 -7.72
N ASP A 154 9.81 16.64 -8.93
CA ASP A 154 10.49 17.80 -9.51
C ASP A 154 9.57 19.05 -9.53
N PRO A 155 10.10 20.26 -9.25
CA PRO A 155 9.32 21.48 -9.21
C PRO A 155 8.80 21.84 -10.60
N GLU A 156 7.70 22.59 -10.62
CA GLU A 156 7.11 23.12 -11.84
C GLU A 156 7.75 24.44 -12.27
N GLU A 157 7.56 24.78 -13.54
CA GLU A 157 7.73 26.13 -14.04
C GLU A 157 6.49 26.98 -13.75
N GLY A 158 6.67 28.22 -13.32
CA GLY A 158 5.57 29.16 -13.16
C GLY A 158 5.99 30.43 -12.45
N PHE A 159 5.01 31.27 -12.14
CA PHE A 159 5.26 32.52 -11.43
C PHE A 159 5.77 32.25 -10.00
N LEU A 160 6.95 32.77 -9.70
CA LEU A 160 7.64 32.64 -8.42
C LEU A 160 7.37 33.85 -7.52
N ALA A 161 7.70 33.73 -6.22
CA ALA A 161 7.47 34.79 -5.24
C ALA A 161 8.30 36.06 -5.53
N GLU A 162 9.39 35.90 -6.28
CA GLU A 162 10.33 36.93 -6.71
C GLU A 162 9.80 37.80 -7.85
N GLY A 163 8.61 37.51 -8.39
CA GLY A 163 7.93 38.36 -9.36
C GLY A 163 8.22 38.04 -10.83
N TYR A 164 8.91 36.93 -11.13
CA TYR A 164 9.14 36.43 -12.48
C TYR A 164 8.77 34.95 -12.61
N SER A 165 8.63 34.46 -13.84
CA SER A 165 8.35 33.04 -14.10
C SER A 165 9.64 32.25 -14.28
N GLY A 166 9.73 31.09 -13.65
CA GLY A 166 10.85 30.17 -13.79
C GLY A 166 10.60 28.82 -13.11
N VAL A 167 11.53 27.90 -13.28
CA VAL A 167 11.52 26.58 -12.61
C VAL A 167 11.80 26.73 -11.11
N GLY A 168 11.27 25.83 -10.27
CA GLY A 168 11.53 25.84 -8.83
C GLY A 168 10.27 26.07 -7.97
N ARG A 169 9.13 26.31 -8.62
CA ARG A 169 7.84 26.37 -7.94
C ARG A 169 7.46 24.98 -7.45
N LEU A 170 6.99 24.88 -6.20
CA LEU A 170 6.50 23.60 -5.65
C LEU A 170 5.46 22.99 -6.60
N ALA A 171 5.67 21.72 -6.95
CA ALA A 171 4.77 20.96 -7.79
C ALA A 171 3.34 20.96 -7.23
N ARG A 172 2.33 20.89 -8.11
CA ARG A 172 0.92 20.75 -7.74
C ARG A 172 0.67 19.52 -6.88
N LEU A 173 -0.41 19.57 -6.10
CA LEU A 173 -0.80 18.52 -5.17
C LEU A 173 -0.94 17.16 -5.87
N GLU A 174 -1.46 17.12 -7.10
CA GLU A 174 -1.63 15.88 -7.87
C GLU A 174 -0.30 15.14 -8.06
N TYR A 175 0.79 15.85 -8.31
CA TYR A 175 2.10 15.24 -8.56
C TYR A 175 2.73 14.76 -7.26
N GLN A 176 2.58 15.53 -6.18
CA GLN A 176 3.02 15.11 -4.84
C GLN A 176 2.35 13.78 -4.44
N VAL A 177 1.02 13.69 -4.61
CA VAL A 177 0.24 12.48 -4.32
C VAL A 177 0.62 11.34 -5.27
N GLN A 178 0.90 11.61 -6.54
CA GLN A 178 1.37 10.61 -7.51
C GLN A 178 2.70 9.97 -7.10
N HIS A 179 3.68 10.78 -6.69
CA HIS A 179 4.97 10.26 -6.22
C HIS A 179 4.81 9.47 -4.92
N LEU A 180 3.98 9.95 -3.99
CA LEU A 180 3.71 9.23 -2.75
C LEU A 180 2.99 7.90 -3.01
N TYR A 181 1.98 7.89 -3.89
CA TYR A 181 1.30 6.68 -4.33
C TYR A 181 2.26 5.68 -4.97
N ARG A 182 3.17 6.14 -5.83
CA ARG A 182 4.24 5.30 -6.42
C ARG A 182 5.17 4.74 -5.34
N ALA A 183 5.58 5.57 -4.38
CA ALA A 183 6.50 5.18 -3.32
C ALA A 183 5.94 4.04 -2.45
N ILE A 184 4.63 4.03 -2.19
CA ILE A 184 3.94 2.97 -1.42
C ILE A 184 3.35 1.85 -2.27
N HIS A 185 3.55 1.88 -3.59
CA HIS A 185 2.97 0.90 -4.47
C HIS A 185 3.55 -0.49 -4.17
N PRO A 186 2.76 -1.58 -4.11
CA PRO A 186 3.27 -2.92 -3.79
C PRO A 186 4.21 -3.49 -4.86
N HIS A 187 4.11 -2.98 -6.09
CA HIS A 187 4.89 -3.43 -7.25
C HIS A 187 5.47 -2.24 -8.04
N PRO A 188 6.29 -1.36 -7.43
CA PRO A 188 6.64 -0.05 -7.99
C PRO A 188 7.55 -0.11 -9.21
N GLU A 189 8.10 -1.28 -9.53
CA GLU A 189 8.98 -1.51 -10.67
C GLU A 189 8.51 -2.64 -11.60
N SER A 190 7.27 -3.13 -11.46
CA SER A 190 6.77 -4.25 -12.28
C SER A 190 6.68 -3.94 -13.78
N LEU A 191 6.73 -2.66 -14.16
CA LEU A 191 6.78 -2.18 -15.54
C LEU A 191 8.07 -1.42 -15.86
N LYS A 192 9.10 -1.53 -15.02
CA LYS A 192 10.38 -0.84 -15.24
C LYS A 192 10.99 -1.27 -16.58
N GLY A 193 11.38 -0.29 -17.38
CA GLY A 193 11.91 -0.50 -18.72
C GLY A 193 10.87 -0.83 -19.79
N LYS A 194 9.57 -0.81 -19.46
CA LYS A 194 8.47 -0.98 -20.42
C LYS A 194 7.86 0.35 -20.80
N THR A 195 7.46 0.47 -22.07
CA THR A 195 6.70 1.61 -22.58
C THR A 195 5.22 1.26 -22.69
N VAL A 196 4.35 2.04 -22.05
CA VAL A 196 2.90 1.86 -22.07
C VAL A 196 2.25 3.03 -22.82
N LEU A 197 1.65 2.73 -23.96
CA LEU A 197 0.86 3.68 -24.75
C LEU A 197 -0.61 3.57 -24.38
N ILE A 198 -1.25 4.69 -24.03
CA ILE A 198 -2.63 4.71 -23.55
C ILE A 198 -3.43 5.76 -24.32
N THR A 199 -4.63 5.40 -24.79
CA THR A 199 -5.60 6.41 -25.26
C THR A 199 -6.62 6.75 -24.18
N ALA A 200 -7.01 8.01 -24.07
CA ALA A 200 -8.01 8.46 -23.10
C ALA A 200 -8.98 9.52 -23.67
N GLY A 201 -10.19 9.59 -23.10
CA GLY A 201 -11.18 10.61 -23.44
C GLY A 201 -11.99 10.30 -24.69
N GLY A 202 -12.85 11.25 -25.11
CA GLY A 202 -13.60 11.17 -26.36
C GLY A 202 -13.01 12.09 -27.43
N THR A 203 -13.24 11.77 -28.70
CA THR A 203 -12.90 12.64 -29.83
C THR A 203 -14.07 13.56 -30.20
N ARG A 204 -13.75 14.68 -30.85
CA ARG A 204 -14.70 15.71 -31.27
C ARG A 204 -14.65 15.88 -32.78
N GLU A 205 -15.64 15.32 -33.47
CA GLU A 205 -15.77 15.42 -34.92
C GLU A 205 -16.58 16.68 -35.28
N HIS A 206 -15.90 17.71 -35.77
CA HIS A 206 -16.53 19.01 -36.03
C HIS A 206 -17.40 18.95 -37.28
N ILE A 207 -18.63 19.45 -37.15
CA ILE A 207 -19.59 19.58 -38.25
C ILE A 207 -19.42 20.96 -38.90
N ASP A 208 -19.31 21.99 -38.06
CA ASP A 208 -19.09 23.38 -38.41
C ASP A 208 -18.25 24.07 -37.29
N PRO A 209 -17.94 25.37 -37.33
CA PRO A 209 -17.13 26.03 -36.30
C PRO A 209 -17.76 26.05 -34.89
N VAL A 210 -19.04 25.66 -34.75
CA VAL A 210 -19.81 25.77 -33.51
C VAL A 210 -20.26 24.40 -33.00
N ARG A 211 -20.53 23.45 -33.89
CA ARG A 211 -21.14 22.16 -33.58
C ARG A 211 -20.19 21.01 -33.87
N MET A 212 -20.27 19.98 -33.03
CA MET A 212 -19.45 18.78 -33.11
C MET A 212 -20.22 17.54 -32.65
N LEU A 213 -19.81 16.37 -33.13
CA LEU A 213 -20.19 15.06 -32.62
C LEU A 213 -19.13 14.59 -31.62
N THR A 214 -19.55 14.10 -30.46
CA THR A 214 -18.63 13.60 -29.43
C THR A 214 -19.28 12.50 -28.60
N ASN A 215 -18.45 11.57 -28.14
CA ASN A 215 -18.84 10.58 -27.14
C ASN A 215 -18.82 11.19 -25.73
N ARG A 216 -19.64 10.66 -24.81
CA ARG A 216 -19.72 11.11 -23.41
C ARG A 216 -18.58 10.58 -22.55
N ALA A 217 -17.34 10.55 -23.05
CA ALA A 217 -16.21 10.00 -22.32
C ALA A 217 -15.39 11.10 -21.63
N THR A 218 -15.27 11.02 -20.31
CA THR A 218 -14.52 11.99 -19.51
C THR A 218 -13.01 11.77 -19.50
N GLY A 219 -12.54 10.61 -19.98
CA GLY A 219 -11.13 10.22 -19.96
C GLY A 219 -10.60 9.74 -18.62
N LYS A 220 -11.39 9.82 -17.53
CA LYS A 220 -10.99 9.44 -16.17
C LYS A 220 -10.30 8.06 -16.09
N MET A 221 -10.83 7.04 -16.78
CA MET A 221 -10.24 5.69 -16.74
C MET A 221 -8.86 5.63 -17.41
N GLY A 222 -8.72 6.24 -18.60
CA GLY A 222 -7.43 6.28 -19.31
C GLY A 222 -6.35 7.03 -18.54
N PHE A 223 -6.71 8.13 -17.87
CA PHE A 223 -5.79 8.86 -16.99
C PHE A 223 -5.43 8.07 -15.73
N ALA A 224 -6.37 7.31 -15.15
CA ALA A 224 -6.09 6.42 -14.02
C ALA A 224 -5.12 5.28 -14.42
N LEU A 225 -5.29 4.71 -15.62
CA LEU A 225 -4.35 3.73 -16.18
C LEU A 225 -2.96 4.33 -16.40
N ALA A 226 -2.88 5.58 -16.87
CA ALA A 226 -1.61 6.27 -17.06
C ALA A 226 -0.89 6.52 -15.72
N TRP A 227 -1.63 6.92 -14.68
CA TRP A 227 -1.09 7.05 -13.33
C TRP A 227 -0.58 5.70 -12.81
N GLU A 228 -1.39 4.64 -12.88
CA GLU A 228 -1.00 3.31 -12.40
C GLU A 228 0.23 2.76 -13.14
N ALA A 229 0.31 2.96 -14.46
CA ALA A 229 1.48 2.57 -15.25
C ALA A 229 2.75 3.29 -14.78
N PHE A 230 2.65 4.61 -14.55
CA PHE A 230 3.74 5.42 -13.98
C PHE A 230 4.14 4.91 -12.59
N ALA A 231 3.17 4.61 -11.72
CA ALA A 231 3.41 4.11 -10.36
C ALA A 231 4.13 2.76 -10.35
N ARG A 232 4.00 1.97 -11.40
CA ARG A 232 4.69 0.68 -11.61
C ARG A 232 6.03 0.83 -12.36
N GLY A 233 6.47 2.06 -12.63
CA GLY A 233 7.78 2.37 -13.21
C GLY A 233 7.85 2.36 -14.74
N ALA A 234 6.70 2.37 -15.43
CA ALA A 234 6.66 2.43 -16.88
C ALA A 234 7.06 3.81 -17.43
N ALA A 235 7.61 3.83 -18.65
CA ALA A 235 7.57 5.01 -19.50
C ALA A 235 6.17 5.12 -20.12
N VAL A 236 5.42 6.18 -19.85
CA VAL A 236 4.02 6.29 -20.27
C VAL A 236 3.90 7.30 -21.41
N ILE A 237 3.18 6.91 -22.47
CA ILE A 237 2.75 7.79 -23.55
C ILE A 237 1.23 7.86 -23.48
N LEU A 238 0.69 9.05 -23.25
CA LEU A 238 -0.76 9.30 -23.13
C LEU A 238 -1.25 10.12 -24.32
N VAL A 239 -2.09 9.51 -25.17
CA VAL A 239 -2.79 10.22 -26.25
C VAL A 239 -4.22 10.48 -25.81
N HIS A 240 -4.62 11.74 -25.64
CA HIS A 240 -5.91 12.05 -25.05
C HIS A 240 -6.74 13.03 -25.86
N GLY A 241 -8.05 12.80 -25.87
CA GLY A 241 -9.02 13.74 -26.41
C GLY A 241 -9.13 15.03 -25.57
N PRO A 242 -9.94 16.01 -26.01
CA PRO A 242 -10.03 17.30 -25.33
C PRO A 242 -10.76 17.19 -23.99
N GLY A 243 -10.17 17.76 -22.92
CA GLY A 243 -10.73 17.72 -21.57
C GLY A 243 -9.96 18.60 -20.58
N SER A 244 -10.37 18.58 -19.32
CA SER A 244 -9.76 19.37 -18.23
C SER A 244 -8.88 18.53 -17.28
N LEU A 245 -8.69 17.25 -17.57
CA LEU A 245 -7.85 16.38 -16.74
C LEU A 245 -6.38 16.76 -16.93
N ILE A 246 -5.66 16.86 -15.81
CA ILE A 246 -4.23 17.13 -15.78
C ILE A 246 -3.49 15.82 -16.10
N PRO A 247 -2.60 15.79 -17.11
CA PRO A 247 -1.76 14.63 -17.38
C PRO A 247 -0.93 14.23 -16.15
N PRO A 248 -0.75 12.92 -15.88
CA PRO A 248 0.10 12.49 -14.77
C PRO A 248 1.54 12.97 -14.93
N VAL A 249 2.26 13.03 -13.81
CA VAL A 249 3.65 13.46 -13.71
C VAL A 249 4.56 12.53 -14.53
N GLU A 250 5.58 13.10 -15.18
CA GLU A 250 6.55 12.34 -15.99
C GLU A 250 5.93 11.48 -17.12
N VAL A 251 4.75 11.87 -17.62
CA VAL A 251 4.08 11.22 -18.77
C VAL A 251 4.28 12.03 -20.05
N GLU A 252 4.65 11.36 -21.15
CA GLU A 252 4.68 11.95 -22.49
C GLU A 252 3.22 12.12 -23.00
N SER A 253 2.67 13.33 -22.89
CA SER A 253 1.26 13.60 -23.17
C SER A 253 1.03 14.28 -24.52
N HIS A 254 0.09 13.75 -25.31
CA HIS A 254 -0.31 14.25 -26.63
C HIS A 254 -1.81 14.51 -26.68
N GLY A 255 -2.19 15.80 -26.71
CA GLY A 255 -3.58 16.21 -26.88
C GLY A 255 -4.02 16.15 -28.35
N VAL A 256 -5.15 15.52 -28.62
CA VAL A 256 -5.76 15.41 -29.97
C VAL A 256 -7.22 15.81 -29.93
N VAL A 257 -7.77 16.24 -31.06
CA VAL A 257 -9.17 16.67 -31.17
C VAL A 257 -10.02 15.59 -31.83
N SER A 258 -9.60 15.10 -33.00
CA SER A 258 -10.38 14.18 -33.84
C SER A 258 -9.93 12.72 -33.74
N ALA A 259 -10.79 11.81 -34.19
CA ALA A 259 -10.46 10.39 -34.37
C ALA A 259 -9.30 10.18 -35.34
N ALA A 260 -9.19 11.02 -36.38
CA ALA A 260 -8.09 10.98 -37.34
C ALA A 260 -6.75 11.34 -36.68
N GLU A 261 -6.69 12.45 -35.94
CA GLU A 261 -5.49 12.86 -35.20
C GLU A 261 -5.08 11.83 -34.14
N MET A 262 -6.06 11.27 -33.43
CA MET A 262 -5.80 10.21 -32.46
C MET A 262 -5.18 9.00 -33.14
N PHE A 263 -5.72 8.56 -34.28
CA PHE A 263 -5.17 7.47 -35.06
C PHE A 263 -3.73 7.75 -35.48
N ASP A 264 -3.45 8.90 -36.10
CA ASP A 264 -2.12 9.22 -36.62
C ASP A 264 -1.08 9.34 -35.50
N THR A 265 -1.49 9.86 -34.35
CA THR A 265 -0.63 9.96 -33.16
C THR A 265 -0.36 8.57 -32.58
N VAL A 266 -1.38 7.75 -32.38
CA VAL A 266 -1.20 6.37 -31.90
C VAL A 266 -0.30 5.58 -32.87
N GLN A 267 -0.55 5.67 -34.17
CA GLN A 267 0.25 5.01 -35.22
C GLN A 267 1.73 5.40 -35.17
N ARG A 268 2.04 6.67 -34.86
CA ARG A 268 3.41 7.18 -34.72
C ARG A 268 4.13 6.62 -33.49
N HIS A 269 3.43 6.47 -32.36
CA HIS A 269 4.03 6.06 -31.09
C HIS A 269 3.97 4.54 -30.83
N PHE A 270 3.03 3.82 -31.46
CA PHE A 270 2.82 2.38 -31.26
C PHE A 270 4.08 1.53 -31.45
N PRO A 271 5.00 1.79 -32.41
CA PRO A 271 6.22 1.00 -32.55
C PRO A 271 7.17 1.04 -31.34
N ARG A 272 7.05 2.06 -30.47
CA ARG A 272 7.84 2.20 -29.23
C ARG A 272 7.22 1.46 -28.05
N ALA A 273 5.95 1.07 -28.12
CA ALA A 273 5.19 0.58 -26.99
C ALA A 273 5.33 -0.94 -26.81
N ASP A 274 5.52 -1.40 -25.58
CA ASP A 274 5.37 -2.82 -25.20
C ASP A 274 3.90 -3.16 -24.93
N LEU A 275 3.16 -2.21 -24.34
CA LEU A 275 1.74 -2.35 -24.01
C LEU A 275 0.96 -1.19 -24.64
N PHE A 276 -0.13 -1.52 -25.35
CA PHE A 276 -1.08 -0.54 -25.85
C PHE A 276 -2.45 -0.75 -25.21
N ILE A 277 -2.95 0.26 -24.49
CA ILE A 277 -4.26 0.23 -23.83
C ILE A 277 -5.18 1.27 -24.48
N SER A 278 -6.17 0.80 -25.24
CA SER A 278 -7.14 1.65 -25.92
C SER A 278 -8.35 1.92 -25.03
N ALA A 279 -8.24 2.94 -24.15
CA ALA A 279 -9.30 3.34 -23.23
C ALA A 279 -10.09 4.60 -23.67
N ALA A 280 -9.75 5.20 -24.82
CA ALA A 280 -10.53 6.30 -25.40
C ALA A 280 -11.83 5.81 -26.05
N ALA A 281 -12.89 6.62 -25.94
CA ALA A 281 -14.12 6.44 -26.69
C ALA A 281 -14.01 7.20 -28.03
N VAL A 282 -13.29 6.62 -28.97
CA VAL A 282 -13.12 7.16 -30.33
C VAL A 282 -14.45 7.15 -31.08
N ALA A 283 -14.77 8.22 -31.80
CA ALA A 283 -15.98 8.26 -32.63
C ALA A 283 -15.89 7.25 -33.78
N ASP A 284 -16.93 6.43 -33.99
CA ASP A 284 -16.99 5.48 -35.12
C ASP A 284 -17.29 6.15 -36.46
N TYR A 285 -17.82 7.38 -36.43
CA TYR A 285 -18.23 8.15 -37.59
C TYR A 285 -17.80 9.62 -37.47
N THR A 286 -17.48 10.23 -38.61
CA THR A 286 -17.12 11.64 -38.74
C THR A 286 -17.94 12.29 -39.88
N PRO A 287 -18.24 13.61 -39.85
CA PRO A 287 -18.93 14.27 -40.96
C PRO A 287 -18.18 14.12 -42.28
N ALA A 288 -18.89 13.70 -43.34
CA ALA A 288 -18.31 13.52 -44.67
C ALA A 288 -17.74 14.83 -45.25
N ARG A 289 -18.27 15.98 -44.80
CA ARG A 289 -17.80 17.32 -45.15
C ARG A 289 -17.89 18.24 -43.94
N TYR A 290 -16.82 18.97 -43.69
CA TYR A 290 -16.80 20.07 -42.73
C TYR A 290 -17.33 21.35 -43.39
N SER A 291 -18.21 22.09 -42.70
CA SER A 291 -18.63 23.43 -43.11
C SER A 291 -17.73 24.48 -42.46
N THR A 292 -17.15 25.40 -43.24
CA THR A 292 -16.34 26.51 -42.70
C THR A 292 -17.18 27.62 -42.07
N SER A 293 -18.51 27.57 -42.20
CA SER A 293 -19.44 28.51 -41.59
C SER A 293 -20.53 27.78 -40.81
N LYS A 294 -21.08 28.43 -39.78
CA LYS A 294 -22.18 27.87 -38.97
C LYS A 294 -23.35 27.51 -39.87
N ILE A 295 -23.75 26.24 -39.88
CA ILE A 295 -24.86 25.79 -40.73
C ILE A 295 -26.15 26.45 -40.24
N LYS A 296 -26.80 27.18 -41.16
CA LYS A 296 -28.03 27.93 -40.88
C LYS A 296 -29.17 26.98 -40.53
N LYS A 297 -30.15 27.48 -39.77
CA LYS A 297 -31.35 26.72 -39.42
C LYS A 297 -32.27 26.70 -40.65
N GLU A 298 -32.65 25.50 -41.09
CA GLU A 298 -33.59 25.28 -42.19
C GLU A 298 -34.90 24.69 -41.64
N GLU A 299 -36.05 25.03 -42.25
CA GLU A 299 -37.36 24.57 -41.79
C GLU A 299 -37.56 23.06 -41.91
N GLN A 300 -36.88 22.42 -42.87
CA GLN A 300 -36.97 20.98 -43.15
C GLN A 300 -36.08 20.12 -42.24
N GLY A 301 -35.33 20.74 -41.30
CA GLY A 301 -34.36 20.05 -40.46
C GLY A 301 -32.97 19.92 -41.12
N LEU A 302 -32.01 19.32 -40.41
CA LEU A 302 -30.62 19.16 -40.85
C LEU A 302 -30.31 17.67 -41.09
N THR A 303 -29.88 17.34 -42.29
CA THR A 303 -29.36 16.00 -42.62
C THR A 303 -27.84 16.02 -42.67
N LEU A 304 -27.18 15.19 -41.87
CA LEU A 304 -25.73 15.05 -41.86
C LEU A 304 -25.32 13.71 -42.47
N LYS A 305 -24.52 13.77 -43.55
CA LYS A 305 -23.87 12.58 -44.10
C LYS A 305 -22.61 12.27 -43.29
N LEU A 306 -22.51 11.06 -42.77
CA LEU A 306 -21.38 10.60 -41.98
C LEU A 306 -20.59 9.52 -42.72
N GLU A 307 -19.27 9.49 -42.49
CA GLU A 307 -18.34 8.48 -42.99
C GLU A 307 -17.66 7.77 -41.83
N ARG A 308 -17.28 6.51 -42.02
CA ARG A 308 -16.62 5.71 -40.98
C ARG A 308 -15.21 6.22 -40.72
N THR A 309 -14.84 6.28 -39.44
CA THR A 309 -13.47 6.58 -39.03
C THR A 309 -12.58 5.33 -39.14
N ARG A 310 -11.26 5.52 -39.02
CA ARG A 310 -10.28 4.42 -38.98
C ARG A 310 -10.30 3.78 -37.59
N ASP A 311 -10.48 2.46 -37.52
CA ASP A 311 -10.48 1.72 -36.27
C ASP A 311 -9.06 1.59 -35.70
N VAL A 312 -8.71 2.47 -34.76
CA VAL A 312 -7.39 2.53 -34.10
C VAL A 312 -7.03 1.16 -33.51
N LEU A 313 -7.94 0.58 -32.71
CA LEU A 313 -7.68 -0.65 -31.97
C LEU A 313 -7.46 -1.85 -32.90
N LYS A 314 -8.31 -2.00 -33.92
CA LYS A 314 -8.18 -3.08 -34.90
C LYS A 314 -6.88 -2.94 -35.71
N THR A 315 -6.57 -1.73 -36.15
CA THR A 315 -5.36 -1.46 -36.96
C THR A 315 -4.09 -1.76 -36.16
N MET A 316 -3.98 -1.26 -34.93
CA MET A 316 -2.79 -1.49 -34.10
C MET A 316 -2.62 -2.98 -33.77
N SER A 317 -3.73 -3.68 -33.51
CA SER A 317 -3.69 -5.12 -33.24
C SER A 317 -3.25 -5.95 -34.45
N GLN A 318 -3.60 -5.54 -35.68
CA GLN A 318 -3.12 -6.19 -36.90
C GLN A 318 -1.63 -5.93 -37.17
N GLN A 319 -1.10 -4.81 -36.68
CA GLN A 319 0.31 -4.43 -36.82
C GLN A 319 1.18 -4.87 -35.62
N LYS A 320 0.58 -5.47 -34.58
CA LYS A 320 1.28 -5.80 -33.33
C LYS A 320 2.39 -6.81 -33.59
N LYS A 321 3.55 -6.56 -33.00
CA LYS A 321 4.67 -7.51 -32.98
C LYS A 321 4.52 -8.50 -31.82
N ALA A 322 5.25 -9.61 -31.87
CA ALA A 322 5.13 -10.68 -30.86
C ALA A 322 5.36 -10.24 -29.40
N HIS A 323 6.21 -9.23 -29.16
CA HIS A 323 6.47 -8.70 -27.82
C HIS A 323 5.43 -7.67 -27.35
N GLN A 324 4.55 -7.20 -28.25
CA GLN A 324 3.58 -6.15 -27.96
C GLN A 324 2.24 -6.76 -27.58
N ARG A 325 1.61 -6.19 -26.55
CA ARG A 325 0.25 -6.58 -26.15
C ARG A 325 -0.72 -5.43 -26.35
N VAL A 326 -1.90 -5.76 -26.88
CA VAL A 326 -2.96 -4.81 -27.19
C VAL A 326 -4.19 -5.12 -26.35
N ILE A 327 -4.61 -4.12 -25.56
CA ILE A 327 -5.70 -4.18 -24.61
C ILE A 327 -6.80 -3.24 -25.08
N GLY A 328 -8.01 -3.77 -25.25
CA GLY A 328 -9.19 -2.97 -25.58
C GLY A 328 -10.03 -2.61 -24.37
N PHE A 329 -10.78 -1.52 -24.44
CA PHE A 329 -11.93 -1.27 -23.57
C PHE A 329 -13.22 -1.40 -24.38
N ALA A 330 -14.24 -1.98 -23.76
CA ALA A 330 -15.57 -2.09 -24.34
C ALA A 330 -16.61 -1.58 -23.36
N VAL A 331 -17.51 -0.76 -23.90
CA VAL A 331 -18.73 -0.34 -23.22
C VAL A 331 -19.89 -1.03 -23.93
N GLU A 332 -20.59 -1.92 -23.23
CA GLU A 332 -21.72 -2.68 -23.79
C GLU A 332 -22.91 -2.66 -22.83
N THR A 333 -24.12 -2.50 -23.39
CA THR A 333 -25.38 -2.47 -22.63
C THR A 333 -26.26 -3.68 -22.91
N ASP A 334 -26.10 -4.33 -24.06
CA ASP A 334 -26.89 -5.47 -24.52
C ASP A 334 -25.95 -6.66 -24.77
N ASN A 335 -26.23 -7.81 -24.16
CA ASN A 335 -25.38 -9.02 -24.15
C ASN A 335 -23.86 -8.74 -23.99
N PRO A 336 -23.46 -8.06 -22.89
CA PRO A 336 -22.15 -7.43 -22.78
C PRO A 336 -20.97 -8.40 -22.88
N LEU A 337 -21.09 -9.61 -22.31
CA LEU A 337 -20.02 -10.61 -22.33
C LEU A 337 -19.80 -11.22 -23.73
N GLU A 338 -20.89 -11.54 -24.45
CA GLU A 338 -20.79 -12.12 -25.80
C GLU A 338 -20.21 -11.11 -26.80
N ASN A 339 -20.68 -9.86 -26.74
CA ASN A 339 -20.16 -8.78 -27.57
C ASN A 339 -18.69 -8.47 -27.25
N ALA A 340 -18.28 -8.50 -25.99
CA ALA A 340 -16.88 -8.37 -25.60
C ALA A 340 -16.01 -9.51 -26.13
N ARG A 341 -16.46 -10.78 -26.04
CA ARG A 341 -15.74 -11.94 -26.61
C ARG A 341 -15.58 -11.82 -28.12
N LYS A 342 -16.64 -11.43 -28.81
CA LYS A 342 -16.59 -11.20 -30.26
C LYS A 342 -15.56 -10.12 -30.61
N LYS A 343 -15.58 -8.98 -29.91
CA LYS A 343 -14.58 -7.90 -30.11
C LYS A 343 -13.14 -8.35 -29.82
N LEU A 344 -12.93 -9.13 -28.77
CA LEU A 344 -11.63 -9.70 -28.40
C LEU A 344 -11.05 -10.55 -29.54
N ILE A 345 -11.87 -11.44 -30.14
CA ILE A 345 -11.47 -12.31 -31.24
C ILE A 345 -11.32 -11.52 -32.55
N ASP A 346 -12.35 -10.77 -32.95
CA ASP A 346 -12.40 -10.03 -34.22
C ASP A 346 -11.27 -9.00 -34.35
N LYS A 347 -10.86 -8.40 -33.22
CA LYS A 347 -9.76 -7.44 -33.16
C LYS A 347 -8.44 -8.06 -32.69
N ASN A 348 -8.33 -9.39 -32.55
CA ASN A 348 -7.09 -10.08 -32.15
C ASN A 348 -6.43 -9.52 -30.87
N LEU A 349 -7.24 -9.11 -29.88
CA LEU A 349 -6.72 -8.48 -28.66
C LEU A 349 -6.13 -9.54 -27.72
N ASP A 350 -5.22 -9.09 -26.84
CA ASP A 350 -4.64 -9.93 -25.78
C ASP A 350 -5.52 -9.90 -24.54
N MET A 351 -6.27 -8.81 -24.35
CA MET A 351 -7.22 -8.64 -23.26
C MET A 351 -8.26 -7.57 -23.62
N ILE A 352 -9.46 -7.69 -23.06
CA ILE A 352 -10.49 -6.64 -23.14
C ILE A 352 -11.06 -6.35 -21.75
N ALA A 353 -11.15 -5.08 -21.40
CA ALA A 353 -11.80 -4.59 -20.19
C ALA A 353 -13.21 -4.12 -20.54
N LEU A 354 -14.22 -4.82 -20.04
CA LEU A 354 -15.63 -4.58 -20.29
C LEU A 354 -16.26 -3.83 -19.12
N ASN A 355 -16.95 -2.72 -19.39
CA ASN A 355 -17.80 -2.06 -18.41
C ASN A 355 -19.23 -1.86 -18.96
N ASN A 356 -20.22 -2.05 -18.11
CA ASN A 356 -21.62 -1.81 -18.44
C ASN A 356 -22.08 -0.48 -17.83
N PRO A 357 -22.31 0.57 -18.63
CA PRO A 357 -22.60 1.91 -18.11
C PRO A 357 -23.99 2.00 -17.45
N SER A 358 -24.85 1.01 -17.66
CA SER A 358 -26.17 0.89 -17.03
C SER A 358 -26.10 0.39 -15.58
N GLU A 359 -24.97 -0.16 -15.15
CA GLU A 359 -24.76 -0.59 -13.76
C GLU A 359 -24.37 0.60 -12.87
N ALA A 360 -24.93 0.64 -11.66
CA ALA A 360 -24.64 1.69 -10.69
C ALA A 360 -23.13 1.74 -10.38
N GLY A 361 -22.50 2.91 -10.58
CA GLY A 361 -21.07 3.11 -10.33
C GLY A 361 -20.13 2.72 -11.49
N ALA A 362 -20.63 2.21 -12.62
CA ALA A 362 -19.85 1.83 -13.81
C ALA A 362 -19.94 2.83 -14.99
N GLY A 363 -20.61 3.97 -14.75
CA GLY A 363 -20.92 4.97 -15.77
C GLY A 363 -19.77 5.92 -16.15
N PHE A 364 -20.02 6.72 -17.18
CA PHE A 364 -19.12 7.80 -17.57
C PHE A 364 -19.16 8.94 -16.53
N GLY A 365 -17.98 9.51 -16.23
CA GLY A 365 -17.88 10.71 -15.37
C GLY A 365 -17.85 10.49 -13.85
N VAL A 366 -18.27 9.33 -13.34
CA VAL A 366 -18.10 8.97 -11.92
C VAL A 366 -16.67 8.55 -11.59
N ASP A 367 -16.32 8.51 -10.30
CA ASP A 367 -14.97 8.15 -9.83
C ASP A 367 -14.75 6.66 -9.66
N THR A 368 -15.82 5.87 -9.62
CA THR A 368 -15.77 4.41 -9.53
C THR A 368 -15.88 3.75 -10.89
N ASN A 369 -15.55 2.47 -10.94
CA ASN A 369 -15.82 1.62 -12.08
C ASN A 369 -16.07 0.18 -11.61
N LYS A 370 -16.80 -0.58 -12.43
CA LYS A 370 -16.94 -2.02 -12.30
C LYS A 370 -16.61 -2.61 -13.67
N VAL A 371 -15.60 -3.47 -13.71
CA VAL A 371 -15.01 -3.96 -14.95
C VAL A 371 -14.91 -5.47 -14.90
N THR A 372 -15.29 -6.11 -15.99
CA THR A 372 -14.98 -7.51 -16.24
C THR A 372 -13.82 -7.56 -17.22
N VAL A 373 -12.72 -8.18 -16.82
CA VAL A 373 -11.54 -8.36 -17.66
C VAL A 373 -11.61 -9.73 -18.32
N MET A 374 -11.42 -9.77 -19.62
CA MET A 374 -11.51 -10.99 -20.41
C MET A 374 -10.27 -11.18 -21.28
N THR A 375 -9.78 -12.41 -21.29
CA THR A 375 -8.77 -12.95 -22.20
C THR A 375 -9.42 -14.03 -23.05
N ARG A 376 -8.66 -14.71 -23.92
CA ARG A 376 -9.21 -15.80 -24.75
C ARG A 376 -9.68 -16.98 -23.93
N ASP A 377 -9.01 -17.24 -22.81
CA ASP A 377 -9.19 -18.46 -22.02
C ASP A 377 -9.96 -18.21 -20.73
N ASP A 378 -10.03 -16.95 -20.27
CA ASP A 378 -10.58 -16.59 -18.96
C ASP A 378 -11.35 -15.27 -18.98
N ALA A 379 -12.35 -15.15 -18.11
CA ALA A 379 -13.12 -13.95 -17.86
C ALA A 379 -13.35 -13.78 -16.36
N ARG A 380 -12.94 -12.64 -15.81
CA ARG A 380 -13.00 -12.35 -14.38
C ARG A 380 -13.58 -10.97 -14.12
N GLU A 381 -14.59 -10.92 -13.26
CA GLU A 381 -15.10 -9.65 -12.73
C GLU A 381 -14.11 -9.10 -11.67
N LEU A 382 -13.75 -7.83 -11.79
CA LEU A 382 -12.88 -7.14 -10.84
C LEU A 382 -13.69 -6.55 -9.69
N THR A 383 -13.02 -6.25 -8.57
CA THR A 383 -13.68 -5.62 -7.43
C THR A 383 -14.15 -4.21 -7.83
N PRO A 384 -15.45 -3.87 -7.64
CA PRO A 384 -15.91 -2.51 -7.87
C PRO A 384 -15.18 -1.53 -6.94
N GLY A 385 -14.63 -0.46 -7.50
CA GLY A 385 -13.79 0.46 -6.74
C GLY A 385 -13.52 1.75 -7.47
N TYR A 386 -12.65 2.59 -6.90
CA TYR A 386 -12.21 3.80 -7.59
C TYR A 386 -11.42 3.43 -8.85
N LYS A 387 -11.49 4.28 -9.87
CA LYS A 387 -10.85 4.03 -11.18
C LYS A 387 -9.35 3.77 -11.09
N LEU A 388 -8.66 4.36 -10.11
CA LEU A 388 -7.23 4.12 -9.88
C LEU A 388 -6.98 2.72 -9.31
N ASP A 389 -7.82 2.27 -8.36
CA ASP A 389 -7.73 0.92 -7.78
C ASP A 389 -8.05 -0.15 -8.84
N VAL A 390 -9.11 0.08 -9.64
CA VAL A 390 -9.49 -0.80 -10.77
C VAL A 390 -8.38 -0.83 -11.84
N ALA A 391 -7.72 0.29 -12.11
CA ALA A 391 -6.56 0.30 -13.01
C ALA A 391 -5.45 -0.61 -12.49
N GLY A 392 -5.21 -0.63 -11.17
CA GLY A 392 -4.28 -1.55 -10.53
C GLY A 392 -4.61 -3.01 -10.80
N GLU A 393 -5.84 -3.43 -10.54
CA GLU A 393 -6.29 -4.80 -10.79
C GLU A 393 -6.19 -5.20 -12.28
N ILE A 394 -6.44 -4.25 -13.20
CA ILE A 394 -6.25 -4.46 -14.65
C ILE A 394 -4.77 -4.76 -14.95
N PHE A 395 -3.84 -3.97 -14.38
CA PHE A 395 -2.41 -4.24 -14.55
C PHE A 395 -1.97 -5.53 -13.88
N ASP A 396 -2.51 -5.86 -12.70
CA ASP A 396 -2.20 -7.11 -12.00
C ASP A 396 -2.63 -8.33 -12.83
N ARG A 397 -3.80 -8.25 -13.48
CA ARG A 397 -4.24 -9.31 -14.41
C ARG A 397 -3.36 -9.36 -15.66
N LEU A 398 -2.99 -8.22 -16.21
CA LEU A 398 -2.12 -8.15 -17.39
C LEU A 398 -0.76 -8.79 -17.11
N LEU A 399 -0.14 -8.45 -15.98
CA LEU A 399 1.20 -8.91 -15.63
C LEU A 399 1.23 -10.28 -14.95
N GLY A 400 0.06 -10.80 -14.56
CA GLY A 400 -0.03 -12.04 -13.79
C GLY A 400 0.47 -11.89 -12.35
N THR A 401 0.39 -10.68 -11.78
CA THR A 401 0.87 -10.36 -10.42
C THR A 401 -0.25 -10.34 -9.37
N GLY A 402 -1.50 -10.61 -9.75
CA GLY A 402 -2.61 -10.75 -8.80
C GLY A 402 -2.53 -12.03 -7.98
N GLU A 403 -3.19 -12.07 -6.82
CA GLU A 403 -3.33 -13.28 -5.99
C GLU A 403 -3.85 -14.45 -6.85
N GLY A 404 -2.96 -15.42 -7.11
CA GLY A 404 -3.18 -16.58 -7.97
C GLY A 404 -2.39 -16.63 -9.29
N GLY A 405 -1.48 -15.68 -9.56
CA GLY A 405 -0.62 -15.73 -10.75
C GLY A 405 0.46 -16.80 -10.68
N ALA A 406 0.43 -17.78 -11.58
CA ALA A 406 1.49 -18.77 -11.77
C ALA A 406 2.85 -18.08 -11.98
N MET A 407 3.90 -18.65 -11.38
CA MET A 407 5.28 -18.16 -11.42
C MET A 407 5.71 -17.81 -12.86
N THR A 408 6.12 -16.55 -13.09
CA THR A 408 6.48 -16.07 -14.43
C THR A 408 7.68 -16.83 -15.01
N ASP A 409 7.74 -17.03 -16.33
CA ASP A 409 8.85 -17.72 -17.02
C ASP A 409 10.22 -17.08 -16.73
N SER A 410 10.25 -15.77 -16.45
CA SER A 410 11.46 -15.03 -16.02
C SER A 410 11.94 -15.43 -14.61
N LEU A 411 11.01 -15.66 -13.67
CA LEU A 411 11.35 -16.15 -12.34
C LEU A 411 11.77 -17.63 -12.41
N ARG A 412 11.13 -18.41 -13.29
CA ARG A 412 11.50 -19.80 -13.60
C ARG A 412 12.93 -19.89 -14.15
N GLU A 413 13.28 -19.11 -15.17
CA GLU A 413 14.64 -19.09 -15.74
C GLU A 413 15.69 -18.65 -14.70
N ARG A 414 15.37 -17.66 -13.86
CA ARG A 414 16.27 -17.23 -12.78
C ARG A 414 16.42 -18.29 -11.69
N LEU A 415 15.34 -18.99 -11.32
CA LEU A 415 15.40 -20.11 -10.38
C LEU A 415 16.21 -21.25 -10.98
N GLU A 416 15.97 -21.64 -12.23
CA GLU A 416 16.75 -22.68 -12.91
C GLU A 416 18.22 -22.29 -13.07
N GLY A 417 18.52 -21.02 -13.32
CA GLY A 417 19.88 -20.48 -13.35
C GLY A 417 20.56 -20.55 -11.98
N PHE A 418 19.84 -20.14 -10.92
CA PHE A 418 20.31 -20.25 -9.54
C PHE A 418 20.51 -21.71 -9.12
N LEU A 419 19.60 -22.61 -9.48
CA LEU A 419 19.65 -24.03 -9.15
C LEU A 419 20.78 -24.74 -9.89
N ARG A 420 21.06 -24.40 -11.15
CA ARG A 420 22.24 -24.85 -11.89
C ARG A 420 23.53 -24.37 -11.22
N TRP A 421 23.61 -23.08 -10.92
CA TRP A 421 24.76 -22.50 -10.22
C TRP A 421 24.99 -23.13 -8.84
N TYR A 422 23.92 -23.37 -8.07
CA TYR A 422 23.98 -23.99 -6.75
C TYR A 422 24.38 -25.48 -6.84
N HIS A 423 23.83 -26.22 -7.80
CA HIS A 423 24.22 -27.60 -8.08
C HIS A 423 25.72 -27.70 -8.40
N ASP A 424 26.22 -26.81 -9.26
CA ASP A 424 27.64 -26.78 -9.66
C ASP A 424 28.57 -26.39 -8.50
N LEU A 425 28.09 -25.58 -7.55
CA LEU A 425 28.87 -25.19 -6.36
C LEU A 425 28.89 -26.24 -5.25
N TYR A 426 27.77 -26.94 -5.01
CA TYR A 426 27.57 -27.71 -3.77
C TYR A 426 27.34 -29.22 -3.97
N GLY A 427 27.21 -29.71 -5.21
CA GLY A 427 27.20 -31.14 -5.53
C GLY A 427 25.94 -31.90 -5.09
N GLY A 428 25.12 -32.27 -6.08
CA GLY A 428 24.35 -33.54 -6.16
C GLY A 428 23.20 -33.84 -5.18
N ASN A 429 23.36 -33.71 -3.86
CA ASN A 429 22.43 -34.37 -2.94
C ASN A 429 21.12 -33.61 -2.70
N TRP A 430 21.14 -32.28 -2.65
CA TRP A 430 19.93 -31.52 -2.35
C TRP A 430 18.92 -31.52 -3.52
N TYR A 431 19.41 -31.53 -4.77
CA TYR A 431 18.56 -31.49 -5.96
C TYR A 431 17.78 -32.79 -6.16
N VAL A 432 18.39 -33.95 -5.91
CA VAL A 432 17.72 -35.26 -6.03
C VAL A 432 16.64 -35.43 -4.96
N GLU A 433 16.90 -34.98 -3.73
CA GLU A 433 15.97 -35.09 -2.60
C GLU A 433 14.77 -34.14 -2.69
N ASN A 434 14.88 -33.02 -3.41
CA ASN A 434 13.83 -32.00 -3.49
C ASN A 434 13.26 -31.80 -4.90
N ARG A 435 13.59 -32.70 -5.84
CA ARG A 435 13.23 -32.59 -7.26
C ARG A 435 11.71 -32.53 -7.47
N GLU A 436 10.94 -33.38 -6.81
CA GLU A 436 9.48 -33.38 -6.93
C GLU A 436 8.85 -32.09 -6.39
N THR A 437 9.35 -31.59 -5.26
CA THR A 437 8.90 -30.33 -4.65
C THR A 437 9.19 -29.13 -5.56
N LEU A 438 10.38 -29.11 -6.17
CA LEU A 438 10.78 -28.10 -7.15
C LEU A 438 9.97 -28.21 -8.44
N GLU A 439 9.74 -29.41 -8.96
CA GLU A 439 8.93 -29.64 -10.16
C GLU A 439 7.45 -29.27 -9.93
N ALA A 440 6.89 -29.45 -8.72
CA ALA A 440 5.55 -29.02 -8.35
C ALA A 440 5.43 -27.48 -8.26
N LEU A 441 6.41 -26.83 -7.62
CA LEU A 441 6.55 -25.37 -7.60
C LEU A 441 6.66 -24.78 -9.02
N LEU A 442 7.39 -25.46 -9.90
CA LEU A 442 7.54 -25.08 -11.30
C LEU A 442 6.24 -25.26 -12.10
N ARG A 443 5.34 -26.18 -11.73
CA ARG A 443 4.04 -26.39 -12.39
C ARG A 443 2.92 -25.48 -11.90
N GLY A 444 3.19 -24.63 -10.89
CA GLY A 444 2.16 -23.75 -10.31
C GLY A 444 1.11 -24.52 -9.50
N GLU A 445 1.39 -25.76 -9.14
CA GLU A 445 0.56 -26.54 -8.23
C GLU A 445 0.87 -26.01 -6.82
N ALA A 446 -0.04 -25.21 -6.26
CA ALA A 446 0.03 -24.81 -4.87
C ALA A 446 0.11 -26.08 -4.01
N ALA A 447 1.25 -26.29 -3.38
CA ALA A 447 1.42 -27.36 -2.41
C ALA A 447 0.39 -27.14 -1.30
N ALA A 448 -0.67 -27.95 -1.32
CA ALA A 448 -1.51 -28.14 -0.15
C ALA A 448 -0.62 -28.77 0.93
N GLY A 449 -0.10 -27.93 1.83
CA GLY A 449 0.74 -28.35 2.96
C GLY A 449 2.01 -27.54 3.21
N GLY A 450 2.06 -26.25 2.87
CA GLY A 450 3.17 -25.37 3.27
C GLY A 450 2.93 -24.74 4.65
N ASP A 451 3.97 -24.70 5.48
CA ASP A 451 3.92 -24.10 6.83
C ASP A 451 3.52 -22.62 6.78
N SER A 452 2.63 -22.20 7.70
CA SER A 452 2.18 -20.81 7.85
C SER A 452 3.35 -19.84 8.13
N ALA A 453 3.16 -18.54 7.89
CA ALA A 453 4.17 -17.53 8.23
C ALA A 453 4.54 -17.55 9.74
N LEU A 454 3.58 -17.94 10.59
CA LEU A 454 3.77 -18.09 12.02
C LEU A 454 4.58 -19.35 12.36
N GLU A 455 4.36 -20.45 11.63
CA GLU A 455 5.14 -21.70 11.75
C GLU A 455 6.58 -21.51 11.22
N GLN A 456 6.77 -20.72 10.17
CA GLN A 456 8.10 -20.31 9.70
C GLN A 456 8.83 -19.48 10.76
N PHE A 457 8.14 -18.52 11.39
CA PHE A 457 8.72 -17.74 12.47
C PHE A 457 9.06 -18.61 13.70
N HIS A 458 8.20 -19.56 14.05
CA HIS A 458 8.48 -20.53 15.11
C HIS A 458 9.79 -21.28 14.84
N ARG A 459 9.96 -21.82 13.62
CA ARG A 459 11.20 -22.55 13.26
C ARG A 459 12.45 -21.70 13.31
N GLN A 460 12.35 -20.40 13.00
CA GLN A 460 13.50 -19.48 13.08
C GLN A 460 13.98 -19.25 14.51
N ILE A 461 13.09 -19.31 15.50
CA ILE A 461 13.41 -18.90 16.87
C ILE A 461 13.44 -20.06 17.89
N GLN A 462 12.97 -21.25 17.53
CA GLN A 462 12.87 -22.41 18.44
C GLN A 462 14.22 -22.81 19.06
N ASP A 463 15.33 -22.53 18.37
CA ASP A 463 16.70 -22.84 18.81
C ASP A 463 17.39 -21.67 19.51
N CYS A 464 16.65 -20.62 19.92
CA CYS A 464 17.22 -19.42 20.54
C CYS A 464 18.04 -19.73 21.82
N THR A 465 19.29 -19.28 21.90
CA THR A 465 20.17 -19.43 23.09
C THR A 465 20.61 -18.09 23.68
N ARG A 466 19.83 -17.02 23.46
CA ARG A 466 20.21 -15.63 23.81
C ARG A 466 20.22 -15.32 25.30
N CYS A 467 19.63 -16.17 26.14
CA CYS A 467 19.69 -16.05 27.60
C CYS A 467 19.95 -17.43 28.25
N PRO A 468 20.32 -17.47 29.55
CA PRO A 468 20.63 -18.72 30.25
C PRO A 468 19.53 -19.78 30.18
N LEU A 469 18.25 -19.37 30.12
CA LEU A 469 17.12 -20.28 30.05
C LEU A 469 17.10 -21.13 28.78
N GLY A 470 17.69 -20.67 27.68
CA GLY A 470 17.77 -21.44 26.45
C GLY A 470 18.62 -22.70 26.58
N LYS A 471 19.53 -22.75 27.56
CA LYS A 471 20.37 -23.92 27.87
C LYS A 471 19.70 -24.89 28.84
N THR A 472 18.68 -24.45 29.58
CA THR A 472 18.04 -25.25 30.65
C THR A 472 16.63 -25.71 30.29
N ARG A 473 16.01 -25.20 29.22
CA ARG A 473 14.69 -25.61 28.76
C ARG A 473 14.70 -27.02 28.18
N THR A 474 13.56 -27.73 28.25
CA THR A 474 13.36 -28.98 27.51
C THR A 474 12.87 -28.70 26.09
N ARG A 475 11.84 -27.86 25.96
CA ARG A 475 11.31 -27.41 24.66
C ARG A 475 11.09 -25.90 24.66
N PHE A 476 11.20 -25.32 23.48
CA PHE A 476 10.80 -23.94 23.26
C PHE A 476 9.27 -23.85 23.25
N VAL A 477 8.69 -22.95 24.05
CA VAL A 477 7.24 -22.78 24.21
C VAL A 477 6.81 -21.51 23.51
N PHE A 478 6.43 -21.65 22.23
CA PHE A 478 6.17 -20.51 21.35
C PHE A 478 4.83 -19.80 21.60
N GLY A 479 3.75 -20.49 21.30
CA GLY A 479 2.36 -20.02 21.32
C GLY A 479 1.46 -21.11 20.75
N SER A 480 0.18 -21.11 21.09
CA SER A 480 -0.77 -22.10 20.57
C SER A 480 -2.17 -21.51 20.46
N GLY A 481 -2.90 -21.91 19.43
CA GLY A 481 -4.28 -21.47 19.19
C GLY A 481 -4.53 -21.19 17.73
N ASN A 482 -5.65 -20.53 17.42
CA ASN A 482 -5.96 -20.10 16.06
C ASN A 482 -5.04 -18.92 15.66
N GLU A 483 -4.36 -19.04 14.53
CA GLU A 483 -3.45 -18.00 14.01
C GLU A 483 -4.20 -16.72 13.60
N ASN A 484 -5.50 -16.83 13.32
CA ASN A 484 -6.40 -15.72 13.01
C ASN A 484 -7.29 -15.34 14.22
N ALA A 485 -6.86 -15.65 15.44
CA ALA A 485 -7.66 -15.37 16.63
C ALA A 485 -7.76 -13.87 16.92
N GLU A 486 -9.00 -13.38 17.07
CA GLU A 486 -9.24 -11.97 17.41
C GLU A 486 -9.00 -11.66 18.90
N ILE A 487 -8.86 -12.70 19.74
CA ILE A 487 -8.58 -12.60 21.18
C ILE A 487 -7.27 -13.33 21.48
N MET A 488 -6.32 -12.62 22.08
CA MET A 488 -5.02 -13.20 22.47
C MET A 488 -4.78 -13.07 23.98
N LEU A 489 -4.39 -14.18 24.61
CA LEU A 489 -4.07 -14.26 26.04
C LEU A 489 -2.56 -14.37 26.23
N ILE A 490 -2.02 -13.55 27.14
CA ILE A 490 -0.58 -13.44 27.38
C ILE A 490 -0.29 -13.78 28.84
N GLY A 491 0.43 -14.86 29.06
CA GLY A 491 0.97 -15.26 30.37
C GLY A 491 2.42 -14.84 30.59
N GLU A 492 2.93 -15.19 31.76
CA GLU A 492 4.27 -14.81 32.23
C GLU A 492 5.37 -15.69 31.63
N ALA A 493 5.38 -16.98 31.99
CA ALA A 493 6.41 -17.93 31.58
C ALA A 493 5.86 -19.37 31.56
N PRO A 494 6.49 -20.30 30.84
CA PRO A 494 6.12 -21.71 30.86
C PRO A 494 6.38 -22.35 32.21
N GLY A 495 5.47 -23.22 32.67
CA GLY A 495 5.68 -24.13 33.79
C GLY A 495 6.28 -25.46 33.32
N ARG A 496 6.36 -26.43 34.24
CA ARG A 496 7.00 -27.74 33.98
C ARG A 496 6.31 -28.51 32.85
N ASP A 497 4.97 -28.54 32.85
CA ASP A 497 4.21 -29.30 31.86
C ASP A 497 4.30 -28.62 30.48
N GLU A 498 4.29 -27.29 30.44
CA GLU A 498 4.48 -26.51 29.21
C GLU A 498 5.87 -26.74 28.60
N ASP A 499 6.93 -26.73 29.42
CA ASP A 499 8.32 -26.96 29.00
C ASP A 499 8.52 -28.36 28.41
N LEU A 500 7.84 -29.38 28.94
CA LEU A 500 7.91 -30.74 28.42
C LEU A 500 7.14 -30.91 27.10
N GLN A 501 6.02 -30.20 26.94
CA GLN A 501 5.12 -30.38 25.80
C GLN A 501 5.38 -29.40 24.66
N GLY A 502 6.01 -28.25 24.92
CA GLY A 502 6.25 -27.19 23.94
C GLY A 502 5.04 -26.28 23.69
N GLN A 503 3.97 -26.42 24.48
CA GLN A 503 2.74 -25.64 24.33
C GLN A 503 2.39 -24.89 25.62
N PRO A 504 1.93 -23.62 25.55
CA PRO A 504 1.61 -22.84 26.72
C PRO A 504 0.28 -23.28 27.36
N PHE A 505 0.16 -23.16 28.68
CA PHE A 505 -1.06 -23.44 29.44
C PHE A 505 -1.65 -24.82 29.14
N VAL A 506 -0.86 -25.88 29.26
CA VAL A 506 -1.30 -27.29 29.14
C VAL A 506 -1.38 -28.03 30.48
N GLY A 507 -0.74 -27.50 31.54
CA GLY A 507 -0.82 -28.05 32.90
C GLY A 507 -2.12 -27.72 33.64
N ARG A 508 -2.12 -27.89 34.97
CA ARG A 508 -3.30 -27.59 35.83
C ARG A 508 -3.83 -26.16 35.67
N SER A 509 -2.93 -25.19 35.54
CA SER A 509 -3.29 -23.78 35.29
C SER A 509 -3.95 -23.59 33.92
N GLY A 510 -3.52 -24.36 32.92
CA GLY A 510 -4.14 -24.41 31.61
C GLY A 510 -5.54 -25.02 31.60
N GLN A 511 -5.75 -26.10 32.35
CA GLN A 511 -7.07 -26.70 32.52
C GLN A 511 -8.06 -25.74 33.17
N LEU A 512 -7.61 -24.99 34.19
CA LEU A 512 -8.43 -23.95 34.80
C LEU A 512 -8.75 -22.82 33.81
N LEU A 513 -7.76 -22.35 33.04
CA LEU A 513 -7.98 -21.34 31.99
C LEU A 513 -9.03 -21.80 30.97
N THR A 514 -8.94 -23.05 30.50
CA THR A 514 -9.93 -23.65 29.59
C THR A 514 -11.34 -23.65 30.21
N LYS A 515 -11.47 -23.99 31.50
CA LYS A 515 -12.76 -23.92 32.21
C LYS A 515 -13.28 -22.47 32.33
N MET A 516 -12.39 -21.50 32.58
CA MET A 516 -12.77 -20.09 32.65
C MET A 516 -13.24 -19.56 31.28
N LEU A 517 -12.55 -19.90 30.19
CA LEU A 517 -12.98 -19.56 28.82
C LEU A 517 -14.35 -20.17 28.51
N ALA A 518 -14.57 -21.44 28.84
CA ALA A 518 -15.85 -22.11 28.62
C ALA A 518 -17.01 -21.42 29.36
N ARG A 519 -16.77 -20.90 30.58
CA ARG A 519 -17.78 -20.15 31.36
C ARG A 519 -18.20 -18.83 30.72
N ILE A 520 -17.40 -18.27 29.81
CA ILE A 520 -17.73 -17.05 29.07
C ILE A 520 -18.09 -17.34 27.61
N GLY A 521 -18.31 -18.61 27.26
CA GLY A 521 -18.72 -19.01 25.91
C GLY A 521 -17.59 -19.08 24.87
N LEU A 522 -16.33 -19.03 25.29
CA LEU A 522 -15.17 -19.18 24.39
C LEU A 522 -14.59 -20.60 24.48
N LYS A 523 -14.22 -21.16 23.33
CA LYS A 523 -13.44 -22.39 23.22
C LYS A 523 -11.95 -22.03 23.11
N ARG A 524 -11.10 -22.90 23.64
CA ARG A 524 -9.64 -22.71 23.60
C ARG A 524 -9.08 -22.53 22.17
N GLN A 525 -9.69 -23.18 21.18
CA GLN A 525 -9.30 -23.07 19.78
C GLN A 525 -9.69 -21.75 19.11
N GLU A 526 -10.52 -20.92 19.75
CA GLU A 526 -10.94 -19.61 19.22
C GLU A 526 -10.01 -18.46 19.65
N VAL A 527 -9.05 -18.76 20.54
CA VAL A 527 -8.12 -17.78 21.08
C VAL A 527 -6.68 -18.18 20.76
N TYR A 528 -5.77 -17.21 20.74
CA TYR A 528 -4.34 -17.48 20.69
C TYR A 528 -3.72 -17.25 22.06
N ILE A 529 -2.89 -18.19 22.53
CA ILE A 529 -2.29 -18.15 23.87
C ILE A 529 -0.77 -18.16 23.73
N ALA A 530 -0.11 -17.20 24.37
CA ALA A 530 1.34 -17.12 24.42
C ALA A 530 1.83 -16.68 25.81
N ASN A 531 3.13 -16.82 26.06
CA ASN A 531 3.81 -16.27 27.23
C ASN A 531 4.81 -15.19 26.82
N ILE A 532 5.18 -14.29 27.74
CA ILE A 532 6.32 -13.39 27.56
C ILE A 532 7.58 -14.22 27.35
N LEU A 533 7.92 -15.08 28.31
CA LEU A 533 9.06 -15.98 28.19
C LEU A 533 8.69 -17.19 27.35
N LYS A 534 9.63 -17.62 26.50
CA LYS A 534 9.51 -18.86 25.69
C LYS A 534 10.19 -20.07 26.34
N CYS A 535 10.86 -19.84 27.46
CA CYS A 535 11.65 -20.82 28.19
C CYS A 535 11.24 -20.79 29.67
N ARG A 536 11.22 -21.94 30.32
CA ARG A 536 10.87 -22.07 31.73
C ARG A 536 11.99 -21.56 32.65
N PRO A 537 11.71 -20.62 33.58
CA PRO A 537 12.64 -20.27 34.64
C PRO A 537 12.88 -21.43 35.64
N PRO A 538 14.09 -21.57 36.21
CA PRO A 538 14.38 -22.58 37.22
C PRO A 538 13.39 -22.50 38.39
N ASN A 539 12.90 -23.65 38.85
CA ASN A 539 11.94 -23.73 39.96
C ASN A 539 10.64 -22.92 39.78
N ASN A 540 10.26 -22.54 38.55
CA ASN A 540 9.14 -21.62 38.28
C ASN A 540 9.27 -20.28 39.02
N ARG A 541 10.49 -19.76 39.21
CA ARG A 541 10.67 -18.40 39.72
C ARG A 541 10.09 -17.37 38.75
N ASN A 542 9.86 -16.15 39.23
CA ASN A 542 9.49 -15.04 38.36
C ASN A 542 10.63 -14.76 37.35
N PRO A 543 10.29 -14.26 36.14
CA PRO A 543 11.26 -13.81 35.15
C PRO A 543 12.19 -12.72 35.68
N GLU A 544 13.46 -12.79 35.31
CA GLU A 544 14.41 -11.70 35.48
C GLU A 544 14.25 -10.68 34.33
N PRO A 545 14.55 -9.39 34.56
CA PRO A 545 14.43 -8.36 33.52
C PRO A 545 15.14 -8.71 32.21
N ALA A 546 16.38 -9.23 32.29
CA ALA A 546 17.14 -9.62 31.10
C ALA A 546 16.49 -10.78 30.30
N GLU A 547 15.76 -11.67 30.96
CA GLU A 547 15.03 -12.76 30.31
C GLU A 547 13.78 -12.25 29.59
N VAL A 548 13.10 -11.28 30.20
CA VAL A 548 11.97 -10.56 29.61
C VAL A 548 12.45 -9.77 28.39
N ASP A 549 13.50 -8.97 28.51
CA ASP A 549 14.06 -8.16 27.42
C ASP A 549 14.48 -9.02 26.22
N THR A 550 14.97 -10.24 26.49
CA THR A 550 15.34 -11.20 25.44
C THR A 550 14.12 -11.75 24.69
N CYS A 551 13.04 -12.08 25.41
CA CYS A 551 11.88 -12.78 24.83
C CYS A 551 10.76 -11.84 24.34
N LEU A 552 10.70 -10.60 24.86
CA LEU A 552 9.66 -9.64 24.53
C LEU A 552 9.57 -9.33 23.02
N PRO A 553 10.69 -9.20 22.27
CA PRO A 553 10.63 -9.04 20.81
C PRO A 553 9.93 -10.20 20.09
N TYR A 554 10.07 -11.43 20.58
CA TYR A 554 9.38 -12.59 19.99
C TYR A 554 7.87 -12.53 20.23
N LEU A 555 7.45 -12.15 21.44
CA LEU A 555 6.04 -11.95 21.76
C LEU A 555 5.45 -10.79 20.94
N GLN A 556 6.17 -9.67 20.81
CA GLN A 556 5.73 -8.54 20.00
C GLN A 556 5.51 -8.95 18.54
N ARG A 557 6.46 -9.71 17.97
CA ARG A 557 6.32 -10.25 16.62
C ARG A 557 5.12 -11.19 16.47
N GLN A 558 4.83 -12.02 17.48
CA GLN A 558 3.62 -12.84 17.48
C GLN A 558 2.35 -11.98 17.52
N ILE A 559 2.28 -10.94 18.36
CA ILE A 559 1.12 -10.03 18.40
C ILE A 559 0.93 -9.35 17.04
N GLU A 560 2.01 -8.94 16.37
CA GLU A 560 1.97 -8.35 15.03
C GLU A 560 1.49 -9.34 13.95
N MET A 561 1.86 -10.62 14.06
CA MET A 561 1.43 -11.67 13.12
C MET A 561 -0.03 -12.09 13.34
N ILE A 562 -0.47 -12.17 14.60
CA ILE A 562 -1.84 -12.58 14.96
C ILE A 562 -2.85 -11.43 14.77
N GLN A 563 -2.41 -10.17 14.94
CA GLN A 563 -3.25 -8.97 14.88
C GLN A 563 -4.54 -9.06 15.72
N PRO A 564 -4.46 -9.39 17.03
CA PRO A 564 -5.64 -9.56 17.85
C PRO A 564 -6.38 -8.23 18.05
N LYS A 565 -7.71 -8.28 18.08
CA LYS A 565 -8.57 -7.12 18.38
C LYS A 565 -8.60 -6.79 19.88
N ILE A 566 -8.22 -7.73 20.75
CA ILE A 566 -8.09 -7.52 22.19
C ILE A 566 -7.01 -8.41 22.80
N LEU A 567 -6.27 -7.87 23.76
CA LEU A 567 -5.29 -8.58 24.58
C LEU A 567 -5.82 -8.82 26.00
N ILE A 568 -5.48 -9.99 26.55
CA ILE A 568 -5.77 -10.33 27.94
C ILE A 568 -4.46 -10.72 28.63
N ALA A 569 -3.98 -9.86 29.54
CA ALA A 569 -2.80 -10.13 30.35
C ALA A 569 -3.17 -10.99 31.58
N LEU A 570 -2.55 -12.17 31.69
CA LEU A 570 -2.76 -13.12 32.76
C LEU A 570 -1.76 -12.87 33.89
N GLY A 571 -2.19 -12.16 34.93
CA GLY A 571 -1.40 -11.90 36.13
C GLY A 571 -0.54 -10.64 36.08
N LYS A 572 0.16 -10.41 37.19
CA LYS A 572 0.90 -9.16 37.45
C LYS A 572 2.04 -8.98 36.46
N VAL A 573 2.90 -9.98 36.29
CA VAL A 573 4.09 -9.85 35.43
C VAL A 573 3.70 -9.57 33.99
N ALA A 574 2.73 -10.33 33.44
CA ALA A 574 2.20 -10.08 32.10
C ALA A 574 1.69 -8.64 31.92
N ALA A 575 0.91 -8.15 32.88
CA ALA A 575 0.35 -6.81 32.82
C ALA A 575 1.42 -5.72 32.97
N GLN A 576 2.35 -5.86 33.92
CA GLN A 576 3.41 -4.87 34.15
C GLN A 576 4.36 -4.77 32.97
N THR A 577 4.74 -5.89 32.36
CA THR A 577 5.60 -5.91 31.17
C THR A 577 4.93 -5.26 29.96
N LEU A 578 3.65 -5.57 29.71
CA LEU A 578 2.94 -4.98 28.56
C LEU A 578 2.64 -3.49 28.76
N LEU A 579 2.29 -3.08 29.98
CA LEU A 579 1.86 -1.71 30.27
C LEU A 579 3.00 -0.77 30.72
N GLY A 580 4.20 -1.29 30.98
CA GLY A 580 5.29 -0.50 31.56
C GLY A 580 4.93 0.11 32.92
N SER A 581 4.16 -0.62 33.75
CA SER A 581 3.60 -0.12 35.01
C SER A 581 4.13 -0.88 36.22
N GLU A 582 4.34 -0.18 37.34
CA GLU A 582 4.68 -0.81 38.63
C GLU A 582 3.45 -1.12 39.52
N ALA A 583 2.24 -0.80 39.05
CA ALA A 583 1.02 -0.97 39.82
C ALA A 583 0.75 -2.44 40.19
N GLY A 584 0.11 -2.66 41.36
CA GLY A 584 -0.36 -3.98 41.79
C GLY A 584 -1.67 -4.40 41.10
N MET A 585 -2.08 -5.67 41.27
CA MET A 585 -3.28 -6.23 40.61
C MET A 585 -4.56 -5.41 40.83
N ALA A 586 -4.77 -4.87 42.04
CA ALA A 586 -5.93 -4.03 42.35
C ALA A 586 -5.96 -2.73 41.52
N GLY A 587 -4.79 -2.18 41.18
CA GLY A 587 -4.65 -1.01 40.33
C GLY A 587 -4.64 -1.34 38.83
N LEU A 588 -4.49 -2.60 38.44
CA LEU A 588 -4.41 -3.00 37.03
C LEU A 588 -5.71 -3.61 36.50
N ARG A 589 -6.52 -4.24 37.35
CA ARG A 589 -7.78 -4.88 36.97
C ARG A 589 -8.96 -3.89 36.88
N ASN A 590 -10.11 -4.38 36.40
CA ASN A 590 -11.38 -3.65 36.28
C ASN A 590 -11.31 -2.35 35.47
N ARG A 591 -10.40 -2.27 34.50
CA ARG A 591 -10.29 -1.13 33.59
C ARG A 591 -9.76 -1.53 32.23
N LEU A 592 -10.03 -0.69 31.24
CA LEU A 592 -9.53 -0.84 29.89
C LEU A 592 -8.17 -0.15 29.77
N TRP A 593 -7.16 -0.90 29.37
CA TRP A 593 -5.85 -0.39 29.01
C TRP A 593 -5.66 -0.41 27.49
N GLN A 594 -4.55 0.15 27.02
CA GLN A 594 -4.13 0.06 25.63
C GLN A 594 -2.69 -0.41 25.55
N TYR A 595 -2.44 -1.33 24.62
CA TYR A 595 -1.10 -1.79 24.23
C TYR A 595 -0.94 -1.62 22.73
N ARG A 596 -0.11 -0.67 22.28
CA ARG A 596 0.11 -0.39 20.85
C ARG A 596 -1.21 -0.26 20.06
N ASN A 597 -2.17 0.49 20.59
CA ASN A 597 -3.54 0.68 20.08
C ASN A 597 -4.48 -0.54 20.16
N ILE A 598 -4.03 -1.67 20.71
CA ILE A 598 -4.87 -2.84 20.97
C ILE A 598 -5.46 -2.69 22.38
N PRO A 599 -6.80 -2.76 22.55
CA PRO A 599 -7.43 -2.83 23.86
C PRO A 599 -6.84 -3.97 24.71
N LEU A 600 -6.48 -3.68 25.97
CA LEU A 600 -5.88 -4.65 26.88
C LEU A 600 -6.66 -4.72 28.20
N ILE A 601 -7.02 -5.94 28.60
CA ILE A 601 -7.63 -6.24 29.91
C ILE A 601 -6.66 -7.07 30.75
N VAL A 602 -6.62 -6.78 32.05
CA VAL A 602 -5.82 -7.54 33.00
C VAL A 602 -6.72 -8.44 33.83
N THR A 603 -6.34 -9.70 34.00
CA THR A 603 -6.99 -10.64 34.93
C THR A 603 -5.96 -11.39 35.77
N PHE A 604 -6.41 -12.21 36.71
CA PHE A 604 -5.54 -13.05 37.51
C PHE A 604 -4.87 -14.15 36.70
N HIS A 605 -3.64 -14.52 37.07
CA HIS A 605 -3.00 -15.70 36.51
C HIS A 605 -3.72 -16.96 37.01
N PRO A 606 -4.02 -17.96 36.14
CA PRO A 606 -4.71 -19.19 36.56
C PRO A 606 -3.99 -19.95 37.69
N ALA A 607 -2.66 -19.90 37.75
CA ALA A 607 -1.89 -20.50 38.87
C ALA A 607 -2.17 -19.85 40.24
N TYR A 608 -2.52 -18.55 40.26
CA TYR A 608 -2.96 -17.86 41.48
C TYR A 608 -4.37 -18.31 41.88
N LEU A 609 -5.28 -18.41 40.90
CA LEU A 609 -6.66 -18.82 41.12
C LEU A 609 -6.80 -20.27 41.62
N LEU A 610 -5.90 -21.17 41.18
CA LEU A 610 -5.83 -22.54 41.72
C LEU A 610 -5.57 -22.61 43.23
N ARG A 611 -4.95 -21.57 43.82
CA ARG A 611 -4.65 -21.49 45.25
C ARG A 611 -5.61 -20.58 45.99
N ASN A 612 -6.49 -19.88 45.27
CA ASN A 612 -7.39 -18.88 45.82
C ASN A 612 -8.72 -18.92 45.06
N GLU A 613 -9.57 -19.88 45.42
CA GLU A 613 -10.88 -20.08 44.79
C GLU A 613 -11.81 -18.87 44.94
N SER A 614 -11.69 -18.10 46.02
CA SER A 614 -12.50 -16.89 46.22
C SER A 614 -12.29 -15.83 45.14
N ALA A 615 -11.11 -15.81 44.49
CA ALA A 615 -10.80 -14.88 43.40
C ALA A 615 -11.22 -15.41 42.01
N LEU A 616 -11.73 -16.64 41.90
CA LEU A 616 -12.07 -17.25 40.61
C LEU A 616 -13.22 -16.51 39.92
N GLU A 617 -14.27 -16.17 40.65
CA GLU A 617 -15.41 -15.42 40.13
C GLU A 617 -14.99 -14.02 39.65
N GLU A 618 -14.05 -13.39 40.36
CA GLU A 618 -13.45 -12.14 39.93
C GLU A 618 -12.67 -12.28 38.61
N GLY A 619 -11.87 -13.34 38.46
CA GLY A 619 -11.16 -13.61 37.21
C GLY A 619 -12.12 -13.87 36.03
N VAL A 620 -13.21 -14.60 36.26
CA VAL A 620 -14.25 -14.82 35.24
C VAL A 620 -14.94 -13.50 34.85
N ARG A 621 -15.22 -12.62 35.82
CA ARG A 621 -15.76 -11.27 35.55
C ARG A 621 -14.82 -10.42 34.69
N ASP A 622 -13.51 -10.48 34.91
CA ASP A 622 -12.56 -9.76 34.06
C ASP A 622 -12.60 -10.26 32.61
N LEU A 623 -12.72 -11.58 32.41
CA LEU A 623 -12.82 -12.18 31.08
C LEU A 623 -14.15 -11.81 30.39
N GLN A 624 -15.26 -11.76 31.14
CA GLN A 624 -16.54 -11.25 30.64
C GLN A 624 -16.43 -9.77 30.23
N PHE A 625 -15.73 -8.97 31.03
CA PHE A 625 -15.46 -7.57 30.70
C PHE A 625 -14.65 -7.45 29.41
N ALA A 626 -13.61 -8.26 29.22
CA ALA A 626 -12.86 -8.32 27.98
C ALA A 626 -13.75 -8.66 26.78
N LEU A 627 -14.60 -9.68 26.89
CA LEU A 627 -15.52 -10.08 25.82
C LEU A 627 -16.51 -8.95 25.48
N ALA A 628 -17.03 -8.25 26.49
CA ALA A 628 -17.92 -7.11 26.28
C ALA A 628 -17.23 -5.93 25.57
N GLN A 629 -15.95 -5.65 25.87
CA GLN A 629 -15.18 -4.62 25.15
C GLN A 629 -14.88 -5.04 23.71
N TYR A 630 -14.54 -6.31 23.49
CA TYR A 630 -14.35 -6.87 22.16
C TYR A 630 -15.61 -6.76 21.29
N GLN A 631 -16.79 -7.10 21.83
CA GLN A 631 -18.06 -7.01 21.12
C GLN A 631 -18.48 -5.58 20.79
N LYS A 632 -18.14 -4.59 21.64
CA LYS A 632 -18.43 -3.17 21.38
C LYS A 632 -17.63 -2.58 20.23
N ASN A 633 -16.46 -3.15 19.93
CA ASN A 633 -15.55 -2.68 18.89
C ASN A 633 -15.75 -3.39 17.53
N GLN A 634 -16.80 -4.21 17.37
CA GLN A 634 -17.15 -4.76 16.07
C GLN A 634 -18.04 -3.79 15.29
N PRO A 635 -17.76 -3.51 14.00
CA PRO A 635 -18.67 -2.78 13.14
C PRO A 635 -19.99 -3.54 13.06
N ARG A 636 -21.11 -2.84 13.29
CA ARG A 636 -22.47 -3.39 13.10
C ARG A 636 -22.83 -3.53 11.63
#